data_AF-A0A952R8A2-F1
#
_entry.id   AF-A0A952R8A2-F1
#
_cell.length_a   1.000
_cell.length_b   1.000
_cell.length_c   1.000
_cell.angle_alpha   90.00
_cell.angle_beta   90.00
_cell.angle_gamma   90.00
#
_symmetry.space_group_name_H-M   'P 1'
#
loop_
_entity.id
_entity.type
_entity.pdbx_description
1 polymer ?
#
loop_
_entity_poly.entity_id
_entity_poly.type
_entity_poly.pdbx_seq_one_letter_code
_entity_poly.pdbx_strand_id
1 'polypeptide(L)'
;MILRALAVLVSLALWVLAPAALAQAPSWQPAPDAWADDDEDDEEPFQADLDRQRHVQAEKAEVEGDLALVLDSRYRFCHDLESRVLEGDAALCDLKAIAKPRCPGFAEACEKPFVESLSQRRRAERKESPKLELPKLSAGLGVVAKVLFWGMLLLLLVFLVWAIVKGARSREAASVSEADEPLADDPEEAASAARRRRVETDVERLLRRAHAEAAQGRFEQALADAYAALLRHLEGNGYIDMHPSRTNGEYARGLREHPALRAAVEHSAREIEAVQFGARAPSAERFRAVVERVTAVVGRGAALVLALVLALSTTACDELTRGPAPGPGDEAGGFSLLARLLAQRGAVVKHHEGEGSLDLEAGLGVVVVHGQADLPAAEWTRLREFVDEGGTLIIALDTDQSFTSEVTRGPSARCESLRAAPAYFDYQGLILTAPGPGWLMAPNDHWPVLQCAAKDGTVWSHVVASTVGEGSVVILPGSGLLTNASMVSGDHAFVLLELLFGQPASVLFVDAEEQVGEDSPLMAVAQGRLGPILLQLFALMALFYWLRGKHFGRPRALEVTRRRAFSEHVEALGTQYHKAGASRLALGMYAGWAIERLRERVLPGKGGSLSALAQAVAARSGRAEGDVLRVLVEGDSAHKALTAPGEPVEDHRIMRELDGLLSEVGGSVGR
;
A
#
# COMPACT_ATOMS: atom_id res chain seq x y z
N MET A 1 -17.60 -5.74 15.05
CA MET A 1 -16.22 -5.92 14.58
C MET A 1 -15.41 -6.81 15.54
N ILE A 2 -15.40 -6.54 16.85
CA ILE A 2 -14.68 -7.34 17.87
C ILE A 2 -15.17 -8.81 17.96
N LEU A 3 -16.49 -9.07 17.87
CA LEU A 3 -17.02 -10.45 17.87
C LEU A 3 -16.59 -11.30 16.66
N ARG A 4 -16.33 -10.68 15.49
CA ARG A 4 -15.87 -11.42 14.30
C ARG A 4 -14.38 -11.77 14.39
N ALA A 5 -13.57 -10.90 15.01
CA ALA A 5 -12.15 -11.20 15.28
C ALA A 5 -12.00 -12.35 16.29
N LEU A 6 -12.90 -12.43 17.29
CA LEU A 6 -12.89 -13.50 18.29
C LEU A 6 -13.32 -14.85 17.72
N ALA A 7 -14.28 -14.88 16.76
CA ALA A 7 -14.67 -16.11 16.08
C ALA A 7 -13.53 -16.70 15.22
N VAL A 8 -12.76 -15.85 14.53
CA VAL A 8 -11.61 -16.29 13.71
C VAL A 8 -10.49 -16.86 14.58
N LEU A 9 -10.21 -16.24 15.74
CA LEU A 9 -9.18 -16.73 16.67
C LEU A 9 -9.56 -18.07 17.32
N VAL A 10 -10.84 -18.28 17.62
CA VAL A 10 -11.33 -19.56 18.18
C VAL A 10 -11.30 -20.67 17.12
N SER A 11 -11.64 -20.37 15.86
CA SER A 11 -11.49 -21.33 14.75
C SER A 11 -10.04 -21.70 14.47
N LEU A 12 -9.10 -20.76 14.60
CA LEU A 12 -7.66 -21.02 14.47
C LEU A 12 -7.11 -21.86 15.62
N ALA A 13 -7.58 -21.65 16.85
CA ALA A 13 -7.14 -22.43 18.01
C ALA A 13 -7.65 -23.89 17.99
N LEU A 14 -8.83 -24.12 17.41
CA LEU A 14 -9.40 -25.47 17.26
C LEU A 14 -8.72 -26.30 16.17
N TRP A 15 -8.07 -25.66 15.18
CA TRP A 15 -7.33 -26.34 14.12
C TRP A 15 -5.94 -26.85 14.56
N VAL A 16 -5.35 -26.24 15.59
CA VAL A 16 -3.99 -26.57 16.06
C VAL A 16 -3.95 -27.80 17.00
N LEU A 17 -5.10 -28.32 17.44
CA LEU A 17 -5.19 -29.39 18.44
C LEU A 17 -5.72 -30.74 17.92
N ALA A 18 -5.87 -30.92 16.60
CA ALA A 18 -6.21 -32.22 16.03
C ALA A 18 -4.96 -33.12 15.97
N PRO A 19 -4.96 -34.32 16.58
CA PRO A 19 -3.85 -35.26 16.43
C PRO A 19 -3.85 -35.82 15.00
N ALA A 20 -2.70 -35.73 14.33
CA ALA A 20 -2.44 -36.42 13.08
C ALA A 20 -2.45 -37.94 13.32
N ALA A 21 -3.58 -38.58 12.99
CA ALA A 21 -3.60 -40.02 12.80
C ALA A 21 -2.92 -40.30 11.46
N LEU A 22 -1.66 -40.77 11.51
CA LEU A 22 -0.98 -41.37 10.36
C LEU A 22 -1.78 -42.62 9.95
N ALA A 23 -2.66 -42.45 8.96
CA ALA A 23 -3.24 -43.56 8.24
C ALA A 23 -2.12 -44.20 7.42
N GLN A 24 -1.72 -45.43 7.76
CA GLN A 24 -0.94 -46.26 6.84
C GLN A 24 -1.82 -46.51 5.62
N ALA A 25 -1.40 -46.00 4.47
CA ALA A 25 -2.00 -46.37 3.19
C ALA A 25 -1.87 -47.89 3.03
N PRO A 26 -2.92 -48.60 2.60
CA PRO A 26 -2.82 -50.03 2.36
C PRO A 26 -1.77 -50.28 1.27
N SER A 27 -0.71 -51.00 1.61
CA SER A 27 0.28 -51.47 0.65
C SER A 27 -0.41 -52.45 -0.30
N TRP A 28 -0.54 -52.05 -1.56
CA TRP A 28 -1.17 -52.85 -2.60
C TRP A 28 -0.25 -54.03 -2.94
N GLN A 29 -0.71 -55.25 -2.65
CA GLN A 29 -0.14 -56.46 -3.24
C GLN A 29 -1.12 -56.93 -4.33
N PRO A 30 -0.67 -57.12 -5.58
CA PRO A 30 -1.51 -57.74 -6.59
C PRO A 30 -1.97 -59.10 -6.06
N ALA A 31 -3.26 -59.41 -6.20
CA ALA A 31 -3.83 -60.68 -5.76
C ALA A 31 -2.97 -61.83 -6.33
N PRO A 32 -2.25 -62.59 -5.49
CA PRO A 32 -1.44 -63.69 -5.99
C PRO A 32 -2.40 -64.75 -6.56
N ASP A 33 -2.13 -65.16 -7.81
CA ASP A 33 -2.74 -66.26 -8.56
C ASP A 33 -3.73 -67.12 -7.74
N ALA A 34 -4.99 -66.66 -7.66
CA ALA A 34 -6.06 -67.29 -6.89
C ALA A 34 -6.67 -68.52 -7.59
N TRP A 35 -5.82 -69.36 -8.18
CA TRP A 35 -6.19 -70.63 -8.82
C TRP A 35 -5.66 -71.83 -8.03
N ALA A 36 -5.57 -71.71 -6.70
CA ALA A 36 -5.30 -72.85 -5.83
C ALA A 36 -6.63 -73.53 -5.47
N ASP A 37 -6.76 -74.78 -5.90
CA ASP A 37 -7.89 -75.67 -5.71
C ASP A 37 -8.33 -75.76 -4.23
N ASP A 38 -9.40 -75.07 -3.86
CA ASP A 38 -10.17 -75.35 -2.64
C ASP A 38 -11.65 -75.51 -3.06
N ASP A 39 -12.01 -76.76 -3.35
CA ASP A 39 -13.38 -77.23 -3.44
C ASP A 39 -14.03 -77.15 -2.05
N GLU A 40 -15.14 -76.40 -1.90
CA GLU A 40 -16.23 -76.53 -0.92
C GLU A 40 -16.73 -75.16 -0.41
N ASP A 41 -17.57 -74.47 -1.21
CA ASP A 41 -18.82 -73.75 -0.80
C ASP A 41 -19.32 -72.85 -1.96
N ASP A 42 -19.93 -73.46 -2.99
CA ASP A 42 -20.25 -72.87 -4.31
C ASP A 42 -21.51 -71.97 -4.43
N GLU A 43 -22.06 -71.40 -3.34
CA GLU A 43 -23.32 -70.61 -3.42
C GLU A 43 -23.20 -69.07 -3.23
N GLU A 44 -22.02 -68.49 -3.01
CA GLU A 44 -21.86 -67.02 -2.85
C GLU A 44 -21.16 -66.17 -3.95
N PRO A 45 -20.67 -66.68 -5.11
CA PRO A 45 -20.00 -65.80 -6.11
C PRO A 45 -20.92 -64.70 -6.66
N PHE A 46 -22.19 -65.04 -6.91
CA PHE A 46 -23.13 -64.11 -7.55
C PHE A 46 -23.52 -62.93 -6.64
N GLN A 47 -23.60 -63.15 -5.32
CA GLN A 47 -23.97 -62.12 -4.37
C GLN A 47 -22.82 -61.13 -4.15
N ALA A 48 -21.57 -61.62 -4.10
CA ALA A 48 -20.39 -60.79 -4.02
C ALA A 48 -20.24 -59.87 -5.25
N ASP A 49 -20.48 -60.40 -6.46
CA ASP A 49 -20.44 -59.60 -7.69
C ASP A 49 -21.55 -58.54 -7.72
N LEU A 50 -22.76 -58.88 -7.29
CA LEU A 50 -23.88 -57.94 -7.18
C LEU A 50 -23.59 -56.81 -6.18
N ASP A 51 -23.04 -57.14 -5.02
CA ASP A 51 -22.73 -56.15 -3.99
C ASP A 51 -21.55 -55.26 -4.40
N ARG A 52 -20.55 -55.81 -5.11
CA ARG A 52 -19.51 -55.02 -5.78
C ARG A 52 -20.11 -54.07 -6.81
N GLN A 53 -20.98 -54.54 -7.70
CA GLN A 53 -21.65 -53.68 -8.68
C GLN A 53 -22.48 -52.57 -8.01
N ARG A 54 -23.19 -52.87 -6.92
CA ARG A 54 -23.95 -51.86 -6.16
C ARG A 54 -23.04 -50.79 -5.56
N HIS A 55 -21.91 -51.18 -4.99
CA HIS A 55 -20.95 -50.25 -4.41
C HIS A 55 -20.43 -49.27 -5.47
N VAL A 56 -20.05 -49.79 -6.63
CA VAL A 56 -19.54 -49.01 -7.77
C VAL A 56 -20.58 -48.04 -8.30
N GLN A 57 -21.84 -48.49 -8.44
CA GLN A 57 -22.92 -47.61 -8.87
C GLN A 57 -23.19 -46.50 -7.83
N ALA A 58 -23.02 -46.80 -6.54
CA ALA A 58 -23.16 -45.80 -5.49
C ALA A 58 -22.03 -44.76 -5.53
N GLU A 59 -20.77 -45.19 -5.67
CA GLU A 59 -19.62 -44.28 -5.78
C GLU A 59 -19.67 -43.46 -7.07
N LYS A 60 -20.06 -44.07 -8.18
CA LYS A 60 -20.34 -43.36 -9.43
C LYS A 60 -21.42 -42.30 -9.24
N ALA A 61 -22.53 -42.64 -8.58
CA ALA A 61 -23.60 -41.67 -8.31
C ALA A 61 -23.12 -40.51 -7.43
N GLU A 62 -22.21 -40.77 -6.48
CA GLU A 62 -21.56 -39.73 -5.68
C GLU A 62 -20.68 -38.83 -6.54
N VAL A 63 -19.82 -39.39 -7.40
CA VAL A 63 -19.02 -38.62 -8.37
C VAL A 63 -19.90 -37.78 -9.29
N GLU A 64 -21.03 -38.31 -9.75
CA GLU A 64 -21.98 -37.56 -10.58
C GLU A 64 -22.63 -36.40 -9.80
N GLY A 65 -22.90 -36.58 -8.51
CA GLY A 65 -23.37 -35.53 -7.62
C GLY A 65 -22.34 -34.43 -7.41
N ASP A 66 -21.08 -34.82 -7.16
CA ASP A 66 -19.95 -33.90 -7.04
C ASP A 66 -19.76 -33.10 -8.33
N LEU A 67 -19.76 -33.80 -9.47
CA LEU A 67 -19.62 -33.20 -10.79
C LEU A 67 -20.73 -32.19 -11.08
N ALA A 68 -21.98 -32.48 -10.72
CA ALA A 68 -23.09 -31.54 -10.86
C ALA A 68 -22.94 -30.29 -9.97
N LEU A 69 -22.27 -30.41 -8.82
CA LEU A 69 -21.98 -29.27 -7.95
C LEU A 69 -20.83 -28.40 -8.49
N VAL A 70 -19.78 -29.02 -9.04
CA VAL A 70 -18.60 -28.32 -9.56
C VAL A 70 -18.84 -27.72 -10.95
N LEU A 71 -19.61 -28.40 -11.81
CA LEU A 71 -20.04 -27.90 -13.13
C LEU A 71 -21.10 -26.80 -12.96
N ASP A 72 -20.67 -25.67 -12.40
CA ASP A 72 -21.46 -24.45 -12.31
C ASP A 72 -21.20 -23.51 -13.50
N SER A 73 -21.89 -22.36 -13.48
CA SER A 73 -21.80 -21.33 -14.51
C SER A 73 -20.39 -20.75 -14.76
N ARG A 74 -19.36 -21.10 -13.97
CA ARG A 74 -17.97 -20.67 -14.18
C ARG A 74 -17.35 -21.33 -15.41
N TYR A 75 -17.72 -22.57 -15.74
CA TYR A 75 -17.19 -23.27 -16.90
C TYR A 75 -17.87 -22.80 -18.18
N ARG A 76 -17.37 -21.69 -18.73
CA ARG A 76 -17.93 -21.07 -19.94
C ARG A 76 -17.98 -22.05 -21.11
N PHE A 77 -16.98 -22.90 -21.29
CA PHE A 77 -17.01 -23.90 -22.38
C PHE A 77 -18.25 -24.82 -22.30
N CYS A 78 -18.85 -24.95 -21.12
CA CYS A 78 -19.97 -25.84 -20.89
C CYS A 78 -21.34 -25.18 -21.08
N HIS A 79 -21.45 -23.89 -20.73
CA HIS A 79 -22.71 -23.16 -20.73
C HIS A 79 -22.80 -22.07 -21.81
N ASP A 80 -21.67 -21.59 -22.30
CA ASP A 80 -21.60 -20.54 -23.32
C ASP A 80 -21.69 -21.16 -24.71
N LEU A 81 -22.85 -21.03 -25.33
CA LEU A 81 -23.09 -21.50 -26.68
C LEU A 81 -22.15 -20.81 -27.68
N GLU A 82 -21.68 -19.58 -27.43
CA GLU A 82 -20.77 -18.86 -28.32
C GLU A 82 -19.32 -19.33 -28.23
N SER A 83 -19.00 -20.23 -27.29
CA SER A 83 -17.65 -20.76 -27.16
C SER A 83 -17.21 -21.52 -28.42
N ARG A 84 -15.90 -21.51 -28.68
CA ARG A 84 -15.26 -22.23 -29.78
C ARG A 84 -14.13 -23.08 -29.21
N VAL A 85 -13.97 -24.28 -29.75
CA VAL A 85 -12.90 -25.21 -29.37
C VAL A 85 -11.60 -24.80 -30.08
N LEU A 86 -10.47 -24.91 -29.38
CA LEU A 86 -9.15 -24.66 -29.96
C LEU A 86 -8.79 -25.74 -30.97
N GLU A 87 -7.97 -25.42 -31.96
CA GLU A 87 -7.53 -26.40 -32.97
C GLU A 87 -6.78 -27.59 -32.36
N GLY A 88 -5.95 -27.34 -31.33
CA GLY A 88 -5.30 -28.40 -30.56
C GLY A 88 -6.26 -29.32 -29.79
N ASP A 89 -7.45 -28.80 -29.45
CA ASP A 89 -8.48 -29.50 -28.69
C ASP A 89 -9.52 -30.19 -29.60
N ALA A 90 -9.34 -30.18 -30.93
CA ALA A 90 -10.31 -30.73 -31.88
C ALA A 90 -10.63 -32.21 -31.62
N ALA A 91 -9.65 -32.97 -31.11
CA ALA A 91 -9.80 -34.37 -30.73
C ALA A 91 -10.82 -34.58 -29.58
N LEU A 92 -11.01 -33.59 -28.71
CA LEU A 92 -12.00 -33.65 -27.63
C LEU A 92 -13.44 -33.69 -28.15
N CYS A 93 -13.67 -33.28 -29.41
CA CYS A 93 -15.01 -33.31 -30.00
C CYS A 93 -15.55 -34.72 -30.26
N ASP A 94 -14.73 -35.77 -30.13
CA ASP A 94 -15.21 -37.15 -30.05
C ASP A 94 -16.13 -37.38 -28.82
N LEU A 95 -15.98 -36.55 -27.77
CA LEU A 95 -16.77 -36.60 -26.54
C LEU A 95 -18.12 -35.88 -26.65
N LYS A 96 -18.39 -35.17 -27.75
CA LYS A 96 -19.58 -34.33 -27.94
C LYS A 96 -20.88 -35.05 -27.60
N ALA A 97 -21.03 -36.30 -28.03
CA ALA A 97 -22.28 -37.05 -27.84
C ALA A 97 -22.57 -37.34 -26.36
N ILE A 98 -21.52 -37.67 -25.59
CA ILE A 98 -21.60 -37.99 -24.17
C ILE A 98 -21.71 -36.72 -23.32
N ALA A 99 -21.02 -35.66 -23.72
CA ALA A 99 -21.01 -34.39 -23.01
C ALA A 99 -22.32 -33.60 -23.18
N LYS A 100 -23.02 -33.73 -24.32
CA LYS A 100 -24.20 -32.92 -24.68
C LYS A 100 -25.28 -32.78 -23.58
N PRO A 101 -25.67 -33.83 -22.82
CA PRO A 101 -26.69 -33.70 -21.79
C PRO A 101 -26.29 -32.79 -20.62
N ARG A 102 -25.01 -32.75 -20.25
CA ARG A 102 -24.48 -31.95 -19.14
C ARG A 102 -23.88 -30.62 -19.60
N CYS A 103 -23.36 -30.60 -20.83
CA CYS A 103 -22.47 -29.58 -21.33
C CYS A 103 -22.83 -29.19 -22.78
N PRO A 104 -24.02 -28.58 -22.97
CA PRO A 104 -24.52 -28.25 -24.30
C PRO A 104 -23.64 -27.23 -25.03
N GLY A 105 -23.01 -26.30 -24.31
CA GLY A 105 -22.09 -25.31 -24.88
C GLY A 105 -20.90 -25.97 -25.59
N PHE A 106 -20.31 -26.99 -24.96
CA PHE A 106 -19.17 -27.72 -25.55
C PHE A 106 -19.60 -28.48 -26.81
N ALA A 107 -20.76 -29.14 -26.73
CA ALA A 107 -21.30 -29.88 -27.86
C ALA A 107 -21.59 -28.99 -29.07
N GLU A 108 -22.08 -27.75 -28.84
CA GLU A 108 -22.27 -26.75 -29.89
C GLU A 108 -20.94 -26.16 -30.38
N ALA A 109 -19.99 -25.91 -29.49
CA ALA A 109 -18.67 -25.40 -29.84
C ALA A 109 -17.93 -26.33 -30.82
N CYS A 110 -18.12 -27.65 -30.68
CA CYS A 110 -17.59 -28.65 -31.60
C CYS A 110 -18.23 -28.68 -32.98
N GLU A 111 -19.37 -28.00 -33.20
CA GLU A 111 -19.96 -27.81 -34.54
C GLU A 111 -19.41 -26.57 -35.25
N LYS A 112 -18.69 -25.70 -34.52
CA LYS A 112 -18.14 -24.45 -35.04
C LYS A 112 -16.72 -24.66 -35.58
N PRO A 113 -16.27 -23.80 -36.49
CA PRO A 113 -14.87 -23.80 -36.93
C PRO A 113 -13.93 -23.59 -35.73
N PHE A 114 -12.89 -24.42 -35.65
CA PHE A 114 -11.85 -24.32 -34.64
C PHE A 114 -11.08 -22.99 -34.74
N VAL A 115 -10.48 -22.59 -33.62
CA VAL A 115 -9.65 -21.38 -33.52
C VAL A 115 -8.20 -21.77 -33.21
N GLU A 116 -7.26 -21.19 -33.94
CA GLU A 116 -5.84 -21.60 -33.91
C GLU A 116 -5.14 -21.24 -32.58
N SER A 117 -5.61 -20.20 -31.87
CA SER A 117 -5.06 -19.82 -30.56
C SER A 117 -6.05 -19.07 -29.69
N LEU A 118 -5.78 -19.05 -28.38
CA LEU A 118 -6.50 -18.23 -27.38
C LEU A 118 -6.56 -16.76 -27.77
N SER A 119 -5.47 -16.22 -28.33
CA SER A 119 -5.42 -14.82 -28.78
C SER A 119 -6.38 -14.54 -29.93
N GLN A 120 -6.48 -15.48 -30.89
CA GLN A 120 -7.44 -15.41 -31.99
C GLN A 120 -8.88 -15.59 -31.49
N ARG A 121 -9.11 -16.51 -30.56
CA ARG A 121 -10.41 -16.71 -29.90
C ARG A 121 -10.89 -15.44 -29.22
N ARG A 122 -10.05 -14.81 -28.39
CA ARG A 122 -10.34 -13.52 -27.75
C ARG A 122 -10.62 -12.41 -28.78
N ARG A 123 -9.93 -12.41 -29.93
CA ARG A 123 -10.22 -11.47 -31.03
C ARG A 123 -11.55 -11.76 -31.73
N ALA A 124 -11.89 -13.02 -31.95
CA ALA A 124 -13.14 -13.47 -32.56
C ALA A 124 -14.34 -13.16 -31.65
N GLU A 125 -14.26 -13.52 -30.37
CA GLU A 125 -15.27 -13.20 -29.34
C GLU A 125 -15.45 -11.68 -29.19
N ARG A 126 -14.36 -10.89 -29.28
CA ARG A 126 -14.44 -9.42 -29.25
C ARG A 126 -15.09 -8.84 -30.51
N LYS A 127 -15.08 -9.56 -31.62
CA LYS A 127 -15.67 -9.13 -32.89
C LYS A 127 -17.15 -9.54 -32.99
N GLU A 128 -17.53 -10.65 -32.37
CA GLU A 128 -18.87 -11.23 -32.39
C GLU A 128 -19.74 -10.89 -31.18
N SER A 129 -19.16 -10.43 -30.06
CA SER A 129 -19.96 -10.02 -28.91
C SER A 129 -21.05 -9.08 -29.43
N PRO A 130 -22.34 -9.44 -29.28
CA PRO A 130 -23.43 -8.70 -29.87
C PRO A 130 -23.17 -7.28 -29.43
N LYS A 131 -23.05 -6.38 -30.41
CA LYS A 131 -23.19 -4.96 -30.14
C LYS A 131 -24.54 -4.91 -29.44
N LEU A 132 -24.54 -4.92 -28.11
CA LEU A 132 -25.67 -4.48 -27.34
C LEU A 132 -25.88 -3.12 -27.97
N GLU A 133 -26.91 -3.01 -28.80
CA GLU A 133 -27.51 -1.76 -29.18
C GLU A 133 -28.16 -1.23 -27.90
N LEU A 134 -27.34 -1.03 -26.85
CA LEU A 134 -27.46 0.09 -25.95
C LEU A 134 -27.75 1.24 -26.90
N PRO A 135 -28.95 1.85 -26.80
CA PRO A 135 -29.37 2.91 -27.70
C PRO A 135 -28.20 3.87 -27.88
N LYS A 136 -27.94 4.28 -29.13
CA LYS A 136 -26.74 4.95 -29.70
C LYS A 136 -26.13 6.14 -28.92
N LEU A 137 -26.53 6.39 -27.68
CA LEU A 137 -25.89 7.24 -26.68
C LEU A 137 -24.51 6.73 -26.21
N SER A 138 -24.21 5.43 -26.19
CA SER A 138 -22.94 4.93 -25.64
C SER A 138 -21.72 5.04 -26.56
N ALA A 139 -21.90 5.02 -27.89
CA ALA A 139 -20.82 5.24 -28.85
C ALA A 139 -20.29 6.69 -28.80
N GLY A 140 -21.19 7.65 -28.53
CA GLY A 140 -20.83 9.01 -28.17
C GLY A 140 -20.11 9.06 -26.83
N LEU A 141 -20.61 8.37 -25.81
CA LEU A 141 -19.99 8.37 -24.48
C LEU A 141 -18.58 7.78 -24.44
N GLY A 142 -18.26 6.77 -25.24
CA GLY A 142 -16.90 6.22 -25.28
C GLY A 142 -15.89 7.21 -25.87
N VAL A 143 -16.27 7.90 -26.95
CA VAL A 143 -15.44 8.97 -27.55
C VAL A 143 -15.40 10.18 -26.61
N VAL A 144 -16.52 10.57 -26.03
CA VAL A 144 -16.60 11.67 -25.05
C VAL A 144 -15.79 11.36 -23.80
N ALA A 145 -15.83 10.14 -23.28
CA ALA A 145 -15.03 9.71 -22.12
C ALA A 145 -13.54 9.68 -22.47
N LYS A 146 -13.17 9.20 -23.67
CA LYS A 146 -11.79 9.21 -24.14
C LYS A 146 -11.29 10.64 -24.35
N VAL A 147 -12.10 11.51 -24.93
CA VAL A 147 -11.81 12.95 -25.13
C VAL A 147 -11.75 13.68 -23.79
N LEU A 148 -12.65 13.38 -22.84
CA LEU A 148 -12.62 13.93 -21.48
C LEU A 148 -11.40 13.43 -20.71
N PHE A 149 -11.03 12.16 -20.84
CA PHE A 149 -9.85 11.59 -20.19
C PHE A 149 -8.57 12.25 -20.73
N TRP A 150 -8.37 12.24 -22.04
CA TRP A 150 -7.21 12.89 -22.67
C TRP A 150 -7.21 14.40 -22.47
N GLY A 151 -8.39 15.03 -22.49
CA GLY A 151 -8.57 16.44 -22.20
C GLY A 151 -8.17 16.78 -20.76
N MET A 152 -8.63 16.00 -19.79
CA MET A 152 -8.28 16.16 -18.37
C MET A 152 -6.78 15.91 -18.13
N LEU A 153 -6.19 14.92 -18.80
CA LEU A 153 -4.77 14.62 -18.72
C LEU A 153 -3.91 15.73 -19.34
N LEU A 154 -4.33 16.28 -20.48
CA LEU A 154 -3.70 17.46 -21.08
C LEU A 154 -3.82 18.69 -20.15
N LEU A 155 -5.00 18.91 -19.57
CA LEU A 155 -5.26 20.03 -18.67
C LEU A 155 -4.42 19.92 -17.40
N LEU A 156 -4.27 18.71 -16.85
CA LEU A 156 -3.39 18.39 -15.73
C LEU A 156 -1.92 18.66 -16.10
N LEU A 157 -1.47 18.21 -17.28
CA LEU A 157 -0.10 18.44 -17.76
C LEU A 157 0.18 19.95 -17.92
N VAL A 158 -0.72 20.69 -18.56
CA VAL A 158 -0.63 22.15 -18.74
C VAL A 158 -0.61 22.85 -17.37
N PHE A 159 -1.46 22.43 -16.44
CA PHE A 159 -1.48 22.96 -15.09
C PHE A 159 -0.16 22.69 -14.35
N LEU A 160 0.40 21.49 -14.48
CA LEU A 160 1.68 21.11 -13.88
C LEU A 160 2.83 21.96 -14.44
N VAL A 161 2.91 22.10 -15.76
CA VAL A 161 3.91 22.95 -16.44
C VAL A 161 3.74 24.40 -16.01
N TRP A 162 2.52 24.92 -15.96
CA TRP A 162 2.24 26.28 -15.49
C TRP A 162 2.67 26.48 -14.03
N ALA A 163 2.40 25.51 -13.15
CA ALA A 163 2.80 25.56 -11.76
C ALA A 163 4.33 25.54 -11.61
N ILE A 164 5.04 24.72 -12.40
CA ILE A 164 6.52 24.67 -12.43
C ILE A 164 7.09 26.00 -12.93
N VAL A 165 6.60 26.53 -14.06
CA VAL A 165 7.07 27.80 -14.62
C VAL A 165 6.81 28.96 -13.67
N LYS A 166 5.63 28.98 -13.03
CA LYS A 166 5.28 30.00 -12.03
C LYS A 166 6.16 29.89 -10.78
N GLY A 167 6.43 28.68 -10.33
CA GLY A 167 7.36 28.39 -9.22
C GLY A 167 8.78 28.85 -9.54
N ALA A 168 9.31 28.51 -10.73
CA ALA A 168 10.64 28.91 -11.18
C ALA A 168 10.79 30.43 -11.29
N ARG A 169 9.81 31.10 -11.92
CA ARG A 169 9.80 32.58 -12.03
C ARG A 169 9.68 33.27 -10.67
N SER A 170 9.01 32.66 -9.69
CA SER A 170 8.94 33.20 -8.33
C SER A 170 10.25 33.05 -7.55
N ARG A 171 11.11 32.09 -7.90
CA ARG A 171 12.44 31.90 -7.29
C ARG A 171 13.48 32.89 -7.83
N GLU A 172 13.47 33.17 -9.13
CA GLU A 172 14.36 34.19 -9.72
C GLU A 172 14.08 35.60 -9.20
N ALA A 173 12.83 35.91 -8.85
CA ALA A 173 12.49 37.19 -8.24
C ALA A 173 12.97 37.34 -6.78
N ALA A 174 13.26 36.23 -6.08
CA ALA A 174 13.70 36.24 -4.69
C ALA A 174 15.23 36.30 -4.54
N SER A 175 16.00 35.82 -5.51
CA SER A 175 17.47 35.73 -5.43
C SER A 175 18.23 37.03 -5.75
N VAL A 176 17.54 38.11 -6.13
CA VAL A 176 18.20 39.37 -6.54
C VAL A 176 18.32 40.38 -5.38
N SER A 177 17.75 40.12 -4.20
CA SER A 177 17.67 41.10 -3.10
C SER A 177 18.50 40.77 -1.84
N GLU A 178 19.45 39.83 -1.91
CA GLU A 178 20.19 39.30 -0.75
C GLU A 178 21.69 39.71 -0.72
N ALA A 179 22.10 40.69 -1.53
CA ALA A 179 23.53 41.03 -1.72
C ALA A 179 24.08 42.18 -0.86
N ASP A 180 23.30 42.83 0.01
CA ASP A 180 23.77 43.96 0.85
C ASP A 180 23.26 43.85 2.29
N GLU A 181 23.87 42.98 3.11
CA GLU A 181 23.75 43.04 4.56
C GLU A 181 25.15 43.22 5.20
N PRO A 182 25.38 44.26 6.02
CA PRO A 182 26.65 44.46 6.70
C PRO A 182 26.80 43.44 7.84
N LEU A 183 27.89 42.69 7.78
CA LEU A 183 28.34 41.73 8.79
C LEU A 183 28.31 42.35 10.19
N ALA A 184 27.60 41.70 11.13
CA ALA A 184 27.69 42.00 12.55
C ALA A 184 28.99 41.39 13.12
N ASP A 185 29.75 42.19 13.86
CA ASP A 185 31.11 41.86 14.33
C ASP A 185 31.20 40.82 15.46
N ASP A 186 30.08 40.26 15.96
CA ASP A 186 30.11 39.23 17.00
C ASP A 186 29.38 37.93 16.57
N PRO A 187 30.11 36.88 16.15
CA PRO A 187 29.55 35.61 15.72
C PRO A 187 28.89 34.82 16.87
N GLU A 188 29.24 35.08 18.13
CA GLU A 188 28.72 34.35 19.28
C GLU A 188 27.36 34.89 19.74
N GLU A 189 27.19 36.22 19.70
CA GLU A 189 25.90 36.87 19.94
C GLU A 189 24.90 36.59 18.81
N ALA A 190 25.36 36.56 17.56
CA ALA A 190 24.56 36.14 16.41
C ALA A 190 24.13 34.67 16.50
N ALA A 191 25.01 33.76 16.95
CA ALA A 191 24.68 32.35 17.13
C ALA A 191 23.73 32.09 18.32
N SER A 192 23.85 32.86 19.41
CA SER A 192 22.95 32.80 20.57
C SER A 192 21.56 33.35 20.22
N ALA A 193 21.50 34.48 19.51
CA ALA A 193 20.25 35.06 19.02
C ALA A 193 19.58 34.16 17.96
N ALA A 194 20.35 33.53 17.06
CA ALA A 194 19.85 32.57 16.09
C ALA A 194 19.32 31.29 16.74
N ARG A 195 19.96 30.78 17.80
CA ARG A 195 19.47 29.64 18.60
C ARG A 195 18.18 29.97 19.36
N ARG A 196 18.05 31.18 19.91
CA ARG A 196 16.81 31.65 20.57
C ARG A 196 15.66 31.93 19.57
N ARG A 197 15.94 32.01 18.26
CA ARG A 197 14.97 32.42 17.21
C ARG A 197 14.54 31.33 16.25
N ARG A 198 14.95 30.07 16.40
CA ARG A 198 14.27 28.97 15.68
C ARG A 198 12.89 28.74 16.28
N VAL A 199 11.99 29.68 16.01
CA VAL A 199 10.56 29.52 16.28
C VAL A 199 10.11 28.35 15.43
N GLU A 200 9.63 27.33 16.11
CA GLU A 200 9.05 26.17 15.46
C GLU A 200 7.90 26.61 14.54
N THR A 201 7.97 26.25 13.26
CA THR A 201 6.92 26.55 12.28
C THR A 201 6.05 25.34 11.97
N ASP A 202 6.50 24.13 12.31
CA ASP A 202 5.77 22.88 12.05
C ASP A 202 4.70 22.63 13.14
N VAL A 203 3.43 22.68 12.72
CA VAL A 203 2.24 22.44 13.56
C VAL A 203 2.27 21.07 14.20
N GLU A 204 2.68 20.02 13.47
CA GLU A 204 2.72 18.64 13.99
C GLU A 204 3.85 18.47 15.00
N ARG A 205 4.96 19.19 14.81
CA ARG A 205 6.07 19.18 15.77
C ARG A 205 5.70 19.91 17.06
N LEU A 206 4.99 21.04 16.98
CA LEU A 206 4.45 21.76 18.13
C LEU A 206 3.44 20.92 18.93
N LEU A 207 2.49 20.26 18.26
CA LEU A 207 1.54 19.37 18.94
C LEU A 207 2.23 18.17 19.60
N ARG A 208 3.21 17.55 18.94
CA ARG A 208 4.02 16.49 19.56
C ARG A 208 4.78 16.98 20.78
N ARG A 209 5.37 18.17 20.72
CA ARG A 209 6.07 18.78 21.86
C ARG A 209 5.11 19.07 23.02
N ALA A 210 3.95 19.63 22.72
CA ALA A 210 2.88 19.86 23.69
C ALA A 210 2.48 18.58 24.43
N HIS A 211 2.27 17.47 23.71
CA HIS A 211 1.96 16.18 24.31
C HIS A 211 3.10 15.63 25.18
N ALA A 212 4.36 15.77 24.73
CA ALA A 212 5.52 15.34 25.49
C ALA A 212 5.69 16.14 26.80
N GLU A 213 5.43 17.45 26.78
CA GLU A 213 5.47 18.30 27.96
C GLU A 213 4.34 17.99 28.94
N ALA A 214 3.14 17.74 28.44
CA ALA A 214 2.00 17.32 29.26
C ALA A 214 2.26 15.97 29.95
N ALA A 215 2.90 15.02 29.26
CA ALA A 215 3.28 13.73 29.83
C ALA A 215 4.28 13.86 31.00
N GLN A 216 5.06 14.95 31.03
CA GLN A 216 6.01 15.27 32.10
C GLN A 216 5.39 16.16 33.19
N GLY A 217 4.06 16.38 33.16
CA GLY A 217 3.35 17.24 34.11
C GLY A 217 3.57 18.74 33.89
N ARG A 218 4.25 19.14 32.81
CA ARG A 218 4.56 20.55 32.50
C ARG A 218 3.41 21.20 31.71
N PHE A 219 2.23 21.26 32.32
CA PHE A 219 1.00 21.67 31.62
C PHE A 219 1.01 23.13 31.14
N GLU A 220 1.79 24.02 31.76
CA GLU A 220 1.91 25.41 31.30
C GLU A 220 2.60 25.50 29.93
N GLN A 221 3.74 24.84 29.77
CA GLN A 221 4.47 24.81 28.49
C GLN A 221 3.66 24.06 27.44
N ALA A 222 3.02 22.95 27.82
CA ALA A 222 2.17 22.16 26.93
C ALA A 222 0.99 22.97 26.36
N LEU A 223 0.37 23.84 27.17
CA LEU A 223 -0.69 24.74 26.73
C LEU A 223 -0.16 25.81 25.77
N ALA A 224 1.01 26.38 26.04
CA ALA A 224 1.65 27.36 25.17
C ALA A 224 1.97 26.76 23.78
N ASP A 225 2.49 25.54 23.75
CA ASP A 225 2.82 24.83 22.51
C ASP A 225 1.58 24.43 21.69
N ALA A 226 0.53 23.94 22.35
CA ALA A 226 -0.73 23.61 21.68
C ALA A 226 -1.36 24.86 21.02
N TYR A 227 -1.24 26.02 21.67
CA TYR A 227 -1.74 27.27 21.12
C TYR A 227 -0.85 27.86 20.04
N ALA A 228 0.47 27.75 20.18
CA ALA A 228 1.40 28.08 19.11
C ALA A 228 1.07 27.25 17.86
N ALA A 229 0.75 25.95 18.01
CA ALA A 229 0.32 25.10 16.91
C ALA A 229 -0.97 25.62 16.24
N LEU A 230 -1.95 26.06 17.05
CA LEU A 230 -3.19 26.67 16.53
C LEU A 230 -2.91 27.95 15.74
N LEU A 231 -2.12 28.88 16.29
CA LEU A 231 -1.82 30.15 15.62
C LEU A 231 -1.03 29.92 14.33
N ARG A 232 -0.04 29.01 14.35
CA ARG A 232 0.72 28.62 13.15
C ARG A 232 -0.16 27.96 12.09
N HIS A 233 -1.11 27.12 12.48
CA HIS A 233 -2.08 26.55 11.55
C HIS A 233 -2.97 27.62 10.91
N LEU A 234 -3.43 28.61 11.70
CA LEU A 234 -4.24 29.71 11.19
C LEU A 234 -3.45 30.65 10.28
N GLU A 235 -2.19 30.93 10.61
CA GLU A 235 -1.25 31.69 9.78
C GLU A 235 -0.96 30.96 8.46
N GLY A 236 -0.68 29.65 8.50
CA GLY A 236 -0.41 28.84 7.32
C GLY A 236 -1.59 28.74 6.35
N ASN A 237 -2.82 28.87 6.84
CA ASN A 237 -4.02 28.96 6.02
C ASN A 237 -4.40 30.40 5.61
N GLY A 238 -3.61 31.40 6.03
CA GLY A 238 -3.83 32.82 5.69
C GLY A 238 -4.97 33.50 6.45
N TYR A 239 -5.46 32.91 7.54
CA TYR A 239 -6.57 33.47 8.32
C TYR A 239 -6.11 34.58 9.29
N ILE A 240 -4.87 34.52 9.74
CA ILE A 240 -4.24 35.53 10.60
C ILE A 240 -2.83 35.81 10.12
N ASP A 241 -2.26 36.93 10.58
CA ASP A 241 -0.86 37.29 10.39
C ASP A 241 -0.22 37.43 11.78
N MET A 242 0.73 36.56 12.11
CA MET A 242 1.35 36.55 13.43
C MET A 242 2.38 37.66 13.53
N HIS A 243 2.21 38.52 14.53
CA HIS A 243 3.16 39.60 14.79
C HIS A 243 3.47 39.64 16.29
N PRO A 244 4.75 39.82 16.69
CA PRO A 244 5.13 39.82 18.11
C PRO A 244 4.40 40.86 18.96
N SER A 245 3.97 41.97 18.36
CA SER A 245 3.21 43.02 19.06
C SER A 245 1.70 42.76 19.14
N ARG A 246 1.19 41.70 18.51
CA ARG A 246 -0.24 41.42 18.48
C ARG A 246 -0.68 40.63 19.70
N THR A 247 -1.83 41.03 20.25
CA THR A 247 -2.45 40.34 21.39
C THR A 247 -3.35 39.18 20.94
N ASN A 248 -3.67 38.25 21.83
CA ASN A 248 -4.61 37.15 21.53
C ASN A 248 -5.97 37.67 21.07
N GLY A 249 -6.45 38.78 21.67
CA GLY A 249 -7.67 39.44 21.26
C GLY A 249 -7.62 40.04 19.85
N GLU A 250 -6.43 40.37 19.33
CA GLU A 250 -6.24 40.82 17.95
C GLU A 250 -6.31 39.67 16.96
N TYR A 251 -5.73 38.51 17.30
CA TYR A 251 -5.88 37.30 16.48
C TYR A 251 -7.36 36.87 16.38
N ALA A 252 -8.10 36.88 17.49
CA ALA A 252 -9.53 36.63 17.48
C ALA A 252 -10.32 37.65 16.64
N ARG A 253 -9.98 38.95 16.73
CA ARG A 253 -10.61 40.00 15.90
C ARG A 253 -10.30 39.84 14.41
N GLY A 254 -9.11 39.36 14.06
CA GLY A 254 -8.73 39.05 12.68
C GLY A 254 -9.62 37.98 12.05
N LEU A 255 -10.18 37.07 12.85
CA LEU A 255 -11.07 35.99 12.42
C LEU A 255 -12.55 36.39 12.32
N ARG A 256 -12.86 37.68 12.15
CA ARG A 256 -14.25 38.17 12.14
C ARG A 256 -15.12 37.50 11.06
N GLU A 257 -14.54 37.16 9.92
CA GLU A 257 -15.22 36.48 8.81
C GLU A 257 -15.40 34.96 9.03
N HIS A 258 -14.79 34.41 10.08
CA HIS A 258 -14.79 32.98 10.40
C HIS A 258 -15.24 32.74 11.85
N PRO A 259 -16.54 32.91 12.18
CA PRO A 259 -17.03 32.91 13.56
C PRO A 259 -16.73 31.62 14.33
N ALA A 260 -16.72 30.47 13.65
CA ALA A 260 -16.35 29.19 14.27
C ALA A 260 -14.86 29.12 14.66
N LEU A 261 -13.96 29.65 13.82
CA LEU A 261 -12.52 29.72 14.12
C LEU A 261 -12.25 30.76 15.21
N ARG A 262 -12.92 31.92 15.12
CA ARG A 262 -12.86 32.96 16.14
C ARG A 262 -13.25 32.43 17.52
N ALA A 263 -14.37 31.70 17.62
CA ALA A 263 -14.80 31.12 18.89
C ALA A 263 -13.78 30.13 19.47
N ALA A 264 -13.15 29.30 18.61
CA ALA A 264 -12.10 28.37 19.03
C ALA A 264 -10.85 29.10 19.54
N VAL A 265 -10.40 30.17 18.86
CA VAL A 265 -9.27 31.00 19.29
C VAL A 265 -9.58 31.75 20.58
N GLU A 266 -10.73 32.42 20.68
CA GLU A 266 -11.14 33.16 21.88
C GLU A 266 -11.25 32.25 23.11
N HIS A 267 -11.72 31.01 22.94
CA HIS A 267 -11.81 30.08 24.05
C HIS A 267 -10.43 29.55 24.47
N SER A 268 -9.58 29.18 23.50
CA SER A 268 -8.22 28.70 23.78
C SER A 268 -7.36 29.80 24.42
N ALA A 269 -7.42 31.01 23.88
CA ALA A 269 -6.73 32.18 24.42
C ALA A 269 -7.11 32.47 25.87
N ARG A 270 -8.41 32.44 26.21
CA ARG A 270 -8.87 32.67 27.59
C ARG A 270 -8.32 31.67 28.59
N GLU A 271 -8.28 30.38 28.22
CA GLU A 271 -7.72 29.34 29.11
C GLU A 271 -6.21 29.54 29.33
N ILE A 272 -5.49 29.95 28.30
CA ILE A 272 -4.04 30.19 28.37
C ILE A 272 -3.72 31.45 29.16
N GLU A 273 -4.44 32.54 28.89
CA GLU A 273 -4.28 33.79 29.64
C GLU A 273 -4.57 33.58 31.13
N ALA A 274 -5.60 32.80 31.46
CA ALA A 274 -5.90 32.48 32.86
C ALA A 274 -4.76 31.72 33.56
N VAL A 275 -4.02 30.87 32.82
CA VAL A 275 -2.84 30.17 33.34
C VAL A 275 -1.62 31.10 33.39
N GLN A 276 -1.32 31.81 32.31
CA GLN A 276 -0.15 32.67 32.15
C GLN A 276 -0.15 33.85 33.14
N PHE A 277 -1.32 34.41 33.43
CA PHE A 277 -1.46 35.51 34.39
C PHE A 277 -1.80 35.03 35.82
N GLY A 278 -1.69 33.72 36.09
CA GLY A 278 -1.84 33.17 37.43
C GLY A 278 -3.26 33.18 38.01
N ALA A 279 -4.29 33.49 37.21
CA ALA A 279 -5.68 33.45 37.64
C ALA A 279 -6.16 32.02 37.96
N ARG A 280 -5.51 31.00 37.35
CA ARG A 280 -5.87 29.59 37.48
C ARG A 280 -4.62 28.71 37.32
N ALA A 281 -4.53 27.61 38.07
CA ALA A 281 -3.41 26.66 37.95
C ALA A 281 -3.48 25.83 36.66
N PRO A 282 -2.33 25.50 36.04
CA PRO A 282 -2.27 24.61 34.88
C PRO A 282 -2.63 23.16 35.28
N SER A 283 -3.39 22.45 34.44
CA SER A 283 -3.88 21.09 34.74
C SER A 283 -4.08 20.23 33.48
N ALA A 284 -4.05 18.90 33.67
CA ALA A 284 -4.24 17.92 32.60
C ALA A 284 -5.60 18.03 31.89
N GLU A 285 -6.66 18.36 32.64
CA GLU A 285 -8.01 18.52 32.11
C GLU A 285 -8.08 19.69 31.11
N ARG A 286 -7.44 20.81 31.43
CA ARG A 286 -7.40 21.98 30.55
C ARG A 286 -6.55 21.74 29.33
N PHE A 287 -5.41 21.10 29.49
CA PHE A 287 -4.58 20.70 28.36
C PHE A 287 -5.40 19.86 27.38
N ARG A 288 -6.11 18.82 27.87
CA ARG A 288 -7.00 18.00 27.03
C ARG A 288 -8.08 18.85 26.33
N ALA A 289 -8.75 19.73 27.05
CA ALA A 289 -9.79 20.58 26.48
C ALA A 289 -9.26 21.57 25.41
N VAL A 290 -8.06 22.11 25.59
CA VAL A 290 -7.42 22.98 24.59
C VAL A 290 -6.98 22.15 23.38
N VAL A 291 -6.27 21.04 23.57
CA VAL A 291 -5.80 20.19 22.47
C VAL A 291 -6.96 19.65 21.65
N GLU A 292 -8.06 19.19 22.25
CA GLU A 292 -9.24 18.72 21.53
C GLU A 292 -9.83 19.79 20.60
N ARG A 293 -9.85 21.06 21.04
CA ARG A 293 -10.30 22.18 20.19
C ARG A 293 -9.28 22.51 19.10
N VAL A 294 -7.99 22.50 19.42
CA VAL A 294 -6.92 22.74 18.45
C VAL A 294 -6.94 21.66 17.37
N THR A 295 -7.03 20.38 17.73
CA THR A 295 -7.07 19.27 16.77
C THR A 295 -8.36 19.24 15.98
N ALA A 296 -9.50 19.67 16.55
CA ALA A 296 -10.74 19.85 15.79
C ALA A 296 -10.61 20.94 14.72
N VAL A 297 -9.82 22.00 14.96
CA VAL A 297 -9.53 23.04 13.95
C VAL A 297 -8.53 22.51 12.91
N VAL A 298 -7.43 21.90 13.36
CA VAL A 298 -6.36 21.39 12.50
C VAL A 298 -6.81 20.20 11.63
N GLY A 299 -7.69 19.34 12.15
CA GLY A 299 -8.09 18.07 11.54
C GLY A 299 -9.28 18.13 10.56
N ARG A 300 -10.02 19.25 10.48
CA ARG A 300 -11.18 19.38 9.58
C ARG A 300 -10.86 19.14 8.10
N GLY A 301 -9.63 19.45 7.67
CA GLY A 301 -9.16 19.16 6.31
C GLY A 301 -9.00 17.66 6.03
N ALA A 302 -8.52 16.88 7.02
CA ALA A 302 -8.26 15.45 6.85
C ALA A 302 -9.56 14.61 6.83
N ALA A 303 -10.55 14.97 7.66
CA ALA A 303 -11.84 14.26 7.71
C ALA A 303 -12.62 14.36 6.40
N LEU A 304 -12.55 15.51 5.72
CA LEU A 304 -13.23 15.75 4.44
C LEU A 304 -12.60 14.94 3.29
N VAL A 305 -11.27 14.79 3.29
CA VAL A 305 -10.56 13.91 2.36
C VAL A 305 -10.91 12.44 2.60
N LEU A 306 -10.93 11.99 3.87
CA LEU A 306 -11.29 10.60 4.21
C LEU A 306 -12.74 10.27 3.84
N ALA A 307 -13.67 11.20 4.06
CA ALA A 307 -15.07 11.03 3.65
C ALA A 307 -15.22 10.95 2.12
N LEU A 308 -14.42 11.71 1.36
CA LEU A 308 -14.40 11.64 -0.10
C LEU A 308 -13.84 10.29 -0.60
N VAL A 309 -12.77 9.78 0.03
CA VAL A 309 -12.20 8.44 -0.26
C VAL A 309 -13.26 7.35 -0.02
N LEU A 310 -13.94 7.40 1.13
CA LEU A 310 -14.97 6.43 1.50
C LEU A 310 -16.21 6.51 0.59
N ALA A 311 -16.61 7.70 0.16
CA ALA A 311 -17.71 7.85 -0.78
C ALA A 311 -17.35 7.27 -2.16
N LEU A 312 -16.13 7.49 -2.65
CA LEU A 312 -15.67 7.00 -3.95
C LEU A 312 -15.40 5.49 -4.00
N SER A 313 -15.11 4.86 -2.85
CA SER A 313 -14.91 3.41 -2.79
C SER A 313 -16.21 2.61 -2.80
N THR A 314 -17.33 3.18 -2.33
CA THR A 314 -18.64 2.48 -2.33
C THR A 314 -19.23 2.25 -3.72
N THR A 315 -18.86 3.05 -4.73
CA THR A 315 -19.36 2.88 -6.11
C THR A 315 -18.57 1.84 -6.91
N ALA A 316 -17.45 1.33 -6.41
CA ALA A 316 -16.61 0.35 -7.11
C ALA A 316 -16.93 -1.11 -6.74
N CYS A 317 -17.77 -1.35 -5.73
CA CYS A 317 -18.04 -2.71 -5.23
C CYS A 317 -19.05 -3.51 -6.04
N ASP A 318 -19.85 -2.89 -6.91
CA ASP A 318 -20.95 -3.60 -7.59
C ASP A 318 -20.44 -4.53 -8.72
N GLU A 319 -19.27 -4.23 -9.30
CA GLU A 319 -18.70 -5.02 -10.41
C GLU A 319 -17.84 -6.23 -9.93
N LEU A 320 -17.58 -6.33 -8.63
CA LEU A 320 -16.93 -7.47 -7.97
C LEU A 320 -17.88 -8.65 -7.74
N THR A 321 -19.18 -8.50 -8.02
CA THR A 321 -20.18 -9.58 -7.90
C THR A 321 -20.29 -10.46 -9.16
N ARG A 322 -19.71 -10.04 -10.29
CA ARG A 322 -19.48 -10.97 -11.41
C ARG A 322 -18.35 -11.90 -10.96
N GLY A 323 -18.62 -13.20 -10.92
CA GLY A 323 -17.67 -14.23 -10.49
C GLY A 323 -16.28 -14.07 -11.12
N PRO A 324 -15.25 -14.65 -10.50
CA PRO A 324 -13.87 -14.54 -10.98
C PRO A 324 -13.82 -14.80 -12.48
N ALA A 325 -13.05 -13.99 -13.21
CA ALA A 325 -12.79 -14.26 -14.62
C ALA A 325 -12.30 -15.72 -14.73
N PRO A 326 -12.75 -16.47 -15.76
CA PRO A 326 -12.32 -17.85 -15.95
C PRO A 326 -10.80 -17.90 -15.89
N GLY A 327 -10.29 -18.75 -15.00
CA GLY A 327 -8.85 -18.90 -14.83
C GLY A 327 -8.25 -19.61 -16.03
N PRO A 328 -6.92 -19.50 -16.23
CA PRO A 328 -6.20 -20.49 -17.05
C PRO A 328 -6.60 -21.90 -16.58
N GLY A 329 -6.78 -22.82 -17.53
CA GLY A 329 -7.29 -24.18 -17.26
C GLY A 329 -8.81 -24.37 -17.13
N ASP A 330 -9.66 -23.34 -17.24
CA ASP A 330 -11.15 -23.48 -17.26
C ASP A 330 -11.72 -23.80 -18.67
N GLU A 331 -10.87 -23.97 -19.68
CA GLU A 331 -11.26 -24.30 -21.05
C GLU A 331 -11.54 -25.79 -21.25
N ALA A 332 -12.07 -26.18 -22.41
CA ALA A 332 -12.40 -27.59 -22.69
C ALA A 332 -11.19 -28.53 -22.54
N GLY A 333 -10.01 -28.12 -23.03
CA GLY A 333 -8.75 -28.85 -22.86
C GLY A 333 -8.01 -28.63 -21.55
N GLY A 334 -8.46 -27.71 -20.69
CA GLY A 334 -7.86 -27.50 -19.36
C GLY A 334 -8.21 -28.62 -18.38
N PHE A 335 -7.71 -28.57 -17.14
CA PHE A 335 -7.85 -29.64 -16.14
C PHE A 335 -8.39 -29.13 -14.78
N SER A 336 -8.82 -27.87 -14.72
CA SER A 336 -9.30 -27.25 -13.47
C SER A 336 -10.53 -27.97 -12.88
N LEU A 337 -11.32 -28.67 -13.69
CA LEU A 337 -12.46 -29.48 -13.24
C LEU A 337 -12.00 -30.70 -12.45
N LEU A 338 -10.97 -31.41 -12.92
CA LEU A 338 -10.36 -32.52 -12.18
C LEU A 338 -9.77 -32.02 -10.85
N ALA A 339 -9.02 -30.92 -10.89
CA ALA A 339 -8.47 -30.29 -9.69
C ALA A 339 -9.55 -29.91 -8.68
N ARG A 340 -10.67 -29.34 -9.12
CA ARG A 340 -11.80 -29.00 -8.22
C ARG A 340 -12.52 -30.22 -7.67
N LEU A 341 -12.70 -31.28 -8.47
CA LEU A 341 -13.29 -32.54 -8.00
C LEU A 341 -12.44 -33.19 -6.91
N LEU A 342 -11.12 -33.23 -7.10
CA LEU A 342 -10.17 -33.70 -6.08
C LEU A 342 -10.24 -32.84 -4.81
N ALA A 343 -10.27 -31.51 -4.95
CA ALA A 343 -10.38 -30.59 -3.82
C ALA A 343 -11.71 -30.73 -3.07
N GLN A 344 -12.81 -30.97 -3.77
CA GLN A 344 -14.12 -31.23 -3.17
C GLN A 344 -14.12 -32.52 -2.33
N ARG A 345 -13.31 -33.50 -2.71
CA ARG A 345 -13.08 -34.74 -1.95
C ARG A 345 -11.97 -34.63 -0.90
N GLY A 346 -11.49 -33.43 -0.61
CA GLY A 346 -10.56 -33.16 0.49
C GLY A 346 -9.08 -33.22 0.13
N ALA A 347 -8.72 -33.45 -1.13
CA ALA A 347 -7.33 -33.42 -1.56
C ALA A 347 -6.79 -31.98 -1.63
N VAL A 348 -5.55 -31.76 -1.18
CA VAL A 348 -4.85 -30.49 -1.39
C VAL A 348 -4.24 -30.49 -2.78
N VAL A 349 -4.86 -29.77 -3.71
CA VAL A 349 -4.36 -29.66 -5.08
C VAL A 349 -3.37 -28.51 -5.20
N LYS A 350 -2.15 -28.83 -5.66
CA LYS A 350 -1.10 -27.88 -5.99
C LYS A 350 -0.84 -27.89 -7.49
N HIS A 351 -0.42 -26.75 -8.01
CA HIS A 351 0.01 -26.60 -9.40
C HIS A 351 1.48 -26.17 -9.40
N HIS A 352 2.28 -26.81 -10.24
CA HIS A 352 3.65 -26.40 -10.52
C HIS A 352 3.66 -25.58 -11.80
N GLU A 353 4.00 -24.29 -11.69
CA GLU A 353 4.12 -23.36 -12.80
C GLU A 353 5.60 -22.97 -12.99
N GLY A 354 6.25 -23.40 -14.08
CA GLY A 354 7.49 -22.78 -14.60
C GLY A 354 8.83 -23.48 -14.35
N GLU A 355 9.93 -22.72 -14.54
CA GLU A 355 11.35 -23.15 -14.53
C GLU A 355 11.92 -23.49 -13.13
N GLY A 356 11.05 -23.84 -12.18
CA GLY A 356 11.45 -24.22 -10.83
C GLY A 356 11.80 -25.70 -10.74
N SER A 357 12.47 -26.09 -9.66
CA SER A 357 12.57 -27.51 -9.33
C SER A 357 11.26 -28.01 -8.74
N LEU A 358 10.81 -29.22 -9.07
CA LEU A 358 9.54 -29.75 -8.55
C LEU A 358 9.60 -29.83 -7.02
N ASP A 359 8.56 -29.29 -6.38
CA ASP A 359 8.42 -29.29 -4.92
C ASP A 359 7.66 -30.53 -4.47
N LEU A 360 8.41 -31.64 -4.35
CA LEU A 360 7.90 -32.94 -3.90
C LEU A 360 7.96 -33.00 -2.36
N GLU A 361 7.09 -32.23 -1.71
CA GLU A 361 7.00 -32.18 -0.25
C GLU A 361 6.63 -33.56 0.36
N ALA A 362 7.07 -33.80 1.59
CA ALA A 362 6.65 -34.97 2.36
C ALA A 362 5.13 -34.98 2.55
N GLY A 363 4.47 -36.07 2.13
CA GLY A 363 3.00 -36.20 2.14
C GLY A 363 2.32 -35.93 0.79
N LEU A 364 3.11 -35.63 -0.25
CA LEU A 364 2.63 -35.69 -1.63
C LEU A 364 2.30 -37.14 -2.00
N GLY A 365 1.05 -37.41 -2.40
CA GLY A 365 0.61 -38.76 -2.73
C GLY A 365 0.61 -39.03 -4.24
N VAL A 366 0.24 -38.02 -5.03
CA VAL A 366 0.10 -38.15 -6.48
C VAL A 366 0.74 -36.97 -7.20
N VAL A 367 1.48 -37.28 -8.27
CA VAL A 367 1.94 -36.29 -9.25
C VAL A 367 1.32 -36.60 -10.60
N VAL A 368 0.71 -35.58 -11.23
CA VAL A 368 0.12 -35.66 -12.57
C VAL A 368 0.95 -34.81 -13.51
N VAL A 369 1.69 -35.44 -14.42
CA VAL A 369 2.49 -34.78 -15.45
C VAL A 369 1.69 -34.69 -16.74
N HIS A 370 1.37 -33.46 -17.14
CA HIS A 370 0.69 -33.17 -18.38
C HIS A 370 1.64 -33.34 -19.57
N GLY A 371 1.12 -33.82 -20.70
CA GLY A 371 1.98 -34.35 -21.76
C GLY A 371 2.83 -33.33 -22.52
N GLN A 372 2.54 -32.05 -22.35
CA GLN A 372 3.34 -30.97 -22.92
C GLN A 372 4.47 -30.48 -22.01
N ALA A 373 4.55 -30.97 -20.76
CA ALA A 373 5.50 -30.45 -19.79
C ALA A 373 6.93 -30.85 -20.18
N ASP A 374 7.77 -29.87 -20.55
CA ASP A 374 9.18 -30.10 -20.85
C ASP A 374 10.00 -30.11 -19.55
N LEU A 375 10.03 -31.27 -18.89
CA LEU A 375 10.78 -31.47 -17.66
C LEU A 375 12.25 -31.80 -17.95
N PRO A 376 13.23 -31.12 -17.31
CA PRO A 376 14.63 -31.47 -17.49
C PRO A 376 14.91 -32.84 -16.85
N ALA A 377 15.95 -33.53 -17.33
CA ALA A 377 16.31 -34.88 -16.87
C ALA A 377 16.51 -35.01 -15.34
N ALA A 378 16.89 -33.92 -14.67
CA ALA A 378 17.01 -33.89 -13.21
C ALA A 378 15.65 -34.04 -12.52
N GLU A 379 14.58 -33.43 -13.05
CA GLU A 379 13.24 -33.54 -12.49
C GLU A 379 12.63 -34.92 -12.76
N TRP A 380 12.91 -35.52 -13.93
CA TRP A 380 12.55 -36.92 -14.18
C TRP A 380 13.22 -37.90 -13.21
N THR A 381 14.45 -37.62 -12.79
CA THR A 381 15.14 -38.41 -11.75
C THR A 381 14.40 -38.29 -10.41
N ARG A 382 13.99 -37.08 -10.02
CA ARG A 382 13.22 -36.85 -8.79
C ARG A 382 11.84 -37.49 -8.80
N LEU A 383 11.15 -37.46 -9.94
CA LEU A 383 9.87 -38.15 -10.09
C LEU A 383 10.04 -39.66 -9.94
N ARG A 384 11.17 -40.22 -10.36
CA ARG A 384 11.48 -41.64 -10.14
C ARG A 384 11.73 -41.94 -8.67
N GLU A 385 12.53 -41.12 -7.99
CA GLU A 385 12.74 -41.23 -6.53
C GLU A 385 11.40 -41.16 -5.77
N PHE A 386 10.52 -40.24 -6.14
CA PHE A 386 9.17 -40.12 -5.57
C PHE A 386 8.32 -41.38 -5.75
N VAL A 387 8.35 -41.99 -6.94
CA VAL A 387 7.63 -43.25 -7.18
C VAL A 387 8.27 -44.40 -6.40
N ASP A 388 9.60 -44.48 -6.37
CA ASP A 388 10.32 -45.51 -5.60
C ASP A 388 9.97 -45.45 -4.10
N GLU A 389 9.71 -44.26 -3.56
CA GLU A 389 9.27 -43.98 -2.19
C GLU A 389 7.77 -44.24 -1.91
N GLY A 390 7.02 -44.77 -2.88
CA GLY A 390 5.59 -45.10 -2.72
C GLY A 390 4.62 -44.10 -3.34
N GLY A 391 5.12 -43.07 -4.02
CA GLY A 391 4.30 -42.10 -4.74
C GLY A 391 3.59 -42.69 -5.97
N THR A 392 2.49 -42.06 -6.39
CA THR A 392 1.80 -42.40 -7.65
C THR A 392 2.06 -41.33 -8.70
N LEU A 393 2.59 -41.74 -9.86
CA LEU A 393 2.90 -40.85 -10.98
C LEU A 393 1.97 -41.13 -12.15
N ILE A 394 1.22 -40.12 -12.59
CA ILE A 394 0.37 -40.18 -13.78
C ILE A 394 1.00 -39.37 -14.89
N ILE A 395 1.22 -39.98 -16.06
CA ILE A 395 1.90 -39.35 -17.20
C ILE A 395 1.00 -39.41 -18.42
N ALA A 396 0.71 -38.25 -19.00
CA ALA A 396 0.15 -38.15 -20.34
C ALA A 396 1.28 -38.09 -21.39
N LEU A 397 1.35 -39.03 -22.33
CA LEU A 397 2.39 -39.07 -23.37
C LEU A 397 1.96 -38.28 -24.61
N ASP A 398 2.13 -36.96 -24.58
CA ASP A 398 2.00 -36.13 -25.78
C ASP A 398 3.34 -35.93 -26.53
N THR A 399 4.46 -36.37 -25.95
CA THR A 399 5.80 -36.32 -26.55
C THR A 399 6.51 -37.68 -26.53
N ASP A 400 7.57 -37.83 -27.34
CA ASP A 400 8.42 -39.03 -27.36
C ASP A 400 9.31 -39.17 -26.10
N GLN A 401 9.30 -38.18 -25.20
CA GLN A 401 10.01 -38.26 -23.92
C GLN A 401 9.20 -39.15 -22.96
N SER A 402 9.73 -40.34 -22.65
CA SER A 402 9.06 -41.30 -21.78
C SER A 402 9.86 -41.52 -20.49
N PHE A 403 9.15 -41.52 -19.36
CA PHE A 403 9.66 -41.94 -18.05
C PHE A 403 10.21 -43.37 -18.07
N THR A 404 9.60 -44.21 -18.92
CA THR A 404 9.97 -45.59 -19.23
C THR A 404 10.19 -45.70 -20.73
N SER A 405 11.43 -45.94 -21.17
CA SER A 405 11.76 -46.14 -22.60
C SER A 405 11.04 -47.31 -23.27
N GLU A 406 10.31 -48.10 -22.48
CA GLU A 406 9.66 -49.35 -22.89
C GLU A 406 8.19 -49.18 -23.28
N VAL A 407 7.53 -48.11 -22.80
CA VAL A 407 6.15 -47.81 -23.18
C VAL A 407 6.16 -46.80 -24.31
N THR A 408 5.66 -47.22 -25.47
CA THR A 408 5.65 -46.40 -26.68
C THR A 408 4.23 -46.16 -27.17
N ARG A 409 3.98 -44.95 -27.68
CA ARG A 409 2.70 -44.63 -28.31
C ARG A 409 2.64 -45.33 -29.66
N GLY A 410 1.61 -46.15 -29.85
CA GLY A 410 1.34 -46.81 -31.13
C GLY A 410 0.85 -45.82 -32.20
N PRO A 411 0.90 -46.19 -33.49
CA PRO A 411 0.37 -45.37 -34.59
C PRO A 411 -1.09 -44.99 -34.36
N SER A 412 -1.50 -43.83 -34.88
CA SER A 412 -2.82 -43.18 -34.69
C SER A 412 -4.00 -43.99 -35.24
N ALA A 413 -4.32 -45.11 -34.61
CA ALA A 413 -5.57 -45.83 -34.79
C ALA A 413 -6.66 -45.13 -33.96
N ARG A 414 -7.84 -44.92 -34.56
CA ARG A 414 -8.99 -44.37 -33.86
C ARG A 414 -9.59 -45.43 -32.95
N CYS A 415 -9.87 -45.07 -31.71
CA CYS A 415 -10.55 -45.95 -30.78
C CYS A 415 -12.05 -45.98 -31.05
N GLU A 416 -12.62 -47.17 -31.28
CA GLU A 416 -14.07 -47.31 -31.50
C GLU A 416 -14.80 -47.45 -30.18
N SER A 417 -14.26 -48.26 -29.26
CA SER A 417 -14.80 -48.37 -27.90
C SER A 417 -13.67 -48.46 -26.90
N LEU A 418 -13.70 -47.58 -25.90
CA LEU A 418 -12.82 -47.64 -24.75
C LEU A 418 -13.52 -48.46 -23.66
N ARG A 419 -12.84 -49.44 -23.09
CA ARG A 419 -13.38 -50.34 -22.07
C ARG A 419 -12.42 -50.45 -20.91
N ALA A 420 -12.95 -50.65 -19.72
CA ALA A 420 -12.14 -51.00 -18.57
C ALA A 420 -11.60 -52.43 -18.75
N ALA A 421 -10.33 -52.66 -18.43
CA ALA A 421 -9.74 -53.99 -18.51
C ALA A 421 -10.32 -54.86 -17.38
N PRO A 422 -10.80 -56.08 -17.67
CA PRO A 422 -11.45 -56.94 -16.67
C PRO A 422 -10.58 -57.23 -15.45
N ALA A 423 -9.26 -57.27 -15.64
CA ALA A 423 -8.28 -57.55 -14.59
C ALA A 423 -8.15 -56.41 -13.56
N TYR A 424 -8.56 -55.19 -13.92
CA TYR A 424 -8.38 -54.00 -13.09
C TYR A 424 -9.71 -53.45 -12.59
N PHE A 425 -10.71 -53.45 -13.47
CA PHE A 425 -12.05 -53.00 -13.17
C PHE A 425 -13.02 -54.07 -13.64
N ASP A 426 -13.68 -54.75 -12.69
CA ASP A 426 -14.81 -55.63 -13.00
C ASP A 426 -16.11 -54.81 -13.18
N TYR A 427 -16.01 -53.72 -13.94
CA TYR A 427 -17.07 -52.73 -14.10
C TYR A 427 -17.67 -52.87 -15.48
N GLN A 428 -18.70 -53.69 -15.57
CA GLN A 428 -19.55 -53.72 -16.76
C GLN A 428 -20.43 -52.46 -16.80
N GLY A 429 -20.55 -51.85 -17.98
CA GLY A 429 -21.51 -50.76 -18.22
C GLY A 429 -20.96 -49.33 -18.11
N LEU A 430 -19.65 -49.13 -17.94
CA LEU A 430 -19.04 -47.80 -18.09
C LEU A 430 -19.02 -47.39 -19.57
N ILE A 431 -19.50 -46.19 -19.86
CA ILE A 431 -19.51 -45.60 -21.21
C ILE A 431 -18.29 -44.70 -21.34
N LEU A 432 -17.17 -45.30 -21.75
CA LEU A 432 -15.91 -44.58 -21.95
C LEU A 432 -15.70 -44.32 -23.44
N THR A 433 -15.20 -43.14 -23.78
CA THR A 433 -14.74 -42.78 -25.12
C THR A 433 -13.32 -42.25 -25.04
N ALA A 434 -12.44 -42.67 -25.94
CA ALA A 434 -11.08 -42.15 -25.98
C ALA A 434 -11.06 -40.79 -26.68
N PRO A 435 -10.61 -39.71 -26.02
CA PRO A 435 -10.43 -38.43 -26.67
C PRO A 435 -9.17 -38.46 -27.54
N GLY A 436 -9.35 -38.55 -28.86
CA GLY A 436 -8.27 -38.52 -29.84
C GLY A 436 -7.62 -39.87 -30.14
N PRO A 437 -6.67 -39.89 -31.10
CA PRO A 437 -5.98 -41.09 -31.53
C PRO A 437 -4.82 -41.42 -30.58
N GLY A 438 -4.71 -42.67 -30.17
CA GLY A 438 -3.58 -43.11 -29.38
C GLY A 438 -3.87 -44.41 -28.62
N TRP A 439 -2.87 -45.26 -28.58
CA TRP A 439 -2.82 -46.45 -27.75
C TRP A 439 -1.37 -46.68 -27.37
N LEU A 440 -1.15 -47.52 -26.38
CA LEU A 440 0.14 -47.78 -25.78
C LEU A 440 0.57 -49.21 -26.09
N MET A 441 1.80 -49.35 -26.57
CA MET A 441 2.54 -50.61 -26.54
C MET A 441 3.33 -50.62 -25.24
N ALA A 442 3.01 -51.55 -24.36
CA ALA A 442 3.72 -51.73 -23.10
C ALA A 442 4.21 -53.19 -22.99
N PRO A 443 5.32 -53.44 -22.28
CA PRO A 443 5.78 -54.80 -22.00
C PRO A 443 4.84 -55.54 -21.04
N ASN A 444 5.09 -56.83 -20.84
CA ASN A 444 4.23 -57.73 -20.07
C ASN A 444 4.16 -57.41 -18.56
N ASP A 445 5.09 -56.60 -18.04
CA ASP A 445 5.12 -56.12 -16.66
C ASP A 445 4.17 -54.93 -16.42
N HIS A 446 3.60 -54.37 -17.49
CA HIS A 446 2.55 -53.36 -17.43
C HIS A 446 1.21 -54.03 -17.66
N TRP A 447 0.23 -53.75 -16.79
CA TRP A 447 -1.12 -54.24 -16.97
C TRP A 447 -2.02 -53.17 -17.62
N PRO A 448 -2.89 -53.56 -18.55
CA PRO A 448 -3.88 -52.64 -19.10
C PRO A 448 -4.89 -52.27 -18.03
N VAL A 449 -5.13 -50.96 -17.86
CA VAL A 449 -6.23 -50.41 -17.07
C VAL A 449 -7.43 -50.17 -17.97
N LEU A 450 -7.20 -49.47 -19.08
CA LEU A 450 -8.20 -49.23 -20.12
C LEU A 450 -7.72 -49.83 -21.43
N GLN A 451 -8.63 -50.47 -22.15
CA GLN A 451 -8.39 -51.09 -23.43
C GLN A 451 -9.23 -50.42 -24.51
N CYS A 452 -8.58 -50.15 -25.63
CA CYS A 452 -9.21 -49.64 -26.82
C CYS A 452 -9.45 -50.78 -27.81
N ALA A 453 -10.70 -50.99 -28.20
CA ALA A 453 -11.04 -51.90 -29.30
C ALA A 453 -11.20 -51.13 -30.61
N ALA A 454 -10.55 -51.59 -31.67
CA ALA A 454 -10.78 -51.13 -33.03
C ALA A 454 -12.00 -51.79 -33.68
N LYS A 455 -12.38 -51.25 -34.84
CA LYS A 455 -13.41 -51.82 -35.72
C LYS A 455 -13.10 -53.23 -36.20
N ASP A 456 -11.83 -53.59 -36.36
CA ASP A 456 -11.39 -54.92 -36.79
C ASP A 456 -11.36 -55.95 -35.64
N GLY A 457 -11.73 -55.54 -34.42
CA GLY A 457 -11.70 -56.37 -33.23
C GLY A 457 -10.34 -56.42 -32.53
N THR A 458 -9.31 -55.76 -33.06
CA THR A 458 -8.01 -55.66 -32.38
C THR A 458 -8.18 -54.85 -31.09
N VAL A 459 -7.59 -55.33 -30.00
CA VAL A 459 -7.61 -54.69 -28.70
C VAL A 459 -6.21 -54.21 -28.36
N TRP A 460 -6.08 -52.94 -28.00
CA TRP A 460 -4.83 -52.34 -27.55
C TRP A 460 -5.00 -51.74 -26.16
N SER A 461 -3.90 -51.59 -25.43
CA SER A 461 -3.92 -50.85 -24.17
C SER A 461 -4.05 -49.36 -24.46
N HIS A 462 -4.97 -48.68 -23.80
CA HIS A 462 -5.13 -47.23 -23.86
C HIS A 462 -4.68 -46.56 -22.57
N VAL A 463 -4.79 -47.21 -21.42
CA VAL A 463 -4.12 -46.77 -20.20
C VAL A 463 -3.42 -48.01 -19.65
N VAL A 464 -2.15 -47.86 -19.29
CA VAL A 464 -1.39 -48.94 -18.65
C VAL A 464 -0.92 -48.46 -17.29
N ALA A 465 -0.82 -49.39 -16.35
CA ALA A 465 -0.20 -49.14 -15.07
C ALA A 465 0.90 -50.16 -14.81
N SER A 466 1.91 -49.75 -14.06
CA SER A 466 2.99 -50.59 -13.57
C SER A 466 3.36 -50.20 -12.15
N THR A 467 3.92 -51.14 -11.39
CA THR A 467 4.55 -50.86 -10.09
C THR A 467 6.03 -50.60 -10.30
N VAL A 468 6.54 -49.52 -9.71
CA VAL A 468 7.97 -49.20 -9.71
C VAL A 468 8.35 -48.90 -8.26
N GLY A 469 9.29 -49.67 -7.71
CA GLY A 469 9.64 -49.60 -6.29
C GLY A 469 8.42 -49.91 -5.41
N GLU A 470 8.12 -49.01 -4.46
CA GLU A 470 6.93 -49.10 -3.60
C GLU A 470 5.70 -48.38 -4.18
N GLY A 471 5.87 -47.63 -5.27
CA GLY A 471 4.83 -46.79 -5.87
C GLY A 471 4.25 -47.36 -7.16
N SER A 472 3.50 -46.49 -7.86
CA SER A 472 2.84 -46.86 -9.10
C SER A 472 2.97 -45.79 -10.17
N VAL A 473 3.00 -46.22 -11.43
CA VAL A 473 3.05 -45.35 -12.60
C VAL A 473 1.86 -45.67 -13.47
N VAL A 474 1.07 -44.65 -13.82
CA VAL A 474 -0.07 -44.75 -14.73
C VAL A 474 0.25 -43.92 -15.97
N ILE A 475 0.22 -44.56 -17.13
CA ILE A 475 0.60 -43.95 -18.40
C ILE A 475 -0.63 -43.86 -19.31
N LEU A 476 -0.89 -42.66 -19.80
CA LEU A 476 -1.92 -42.34 -20.79
C LEU A 476 -1.26 -41.94 -22.11
N PRO A 477 -1.87 -42.21 -23.27
CA PRO A 477 -1.34 -41.87 -24.60
C PRO A 477 -1.47 -40.38 -24.91
N GLY A 478 -1.99 -39.58 -24.00
CA GLY A 478 -2.13 -38.14 -24.11
C GLY A 478 -2.99 -37.56 -23.00
N SER A 479 -3.09 -36.24 -22.98
CA SER A 479 -3.79 -35.47 -21.95
C SER A 479 -5.32 -35.54 -22.04
N GLY A 480 -5.87 -35.99 -23.16
CA GLY A 480 -7.30 -35.89 -23.46
C GLY A 480 -8.23 -36.40 -22.35
N LEU A 481 -7.88 -37.51 -21.68
CA LEU A 481 -8.72 -38.06 -20.60
C LEU A 481 -8.75 -37.14 -19.37
N LEU A 482 -7.67 -36.42 -19.08
CA LEU A 482 -7.53 -35.52 -17.93
C LEU A 482 -8.22 -34.15 -18.13
N THR A 483 -8.72 -33.88 -19.34
CA THR A 483 -9.31 -32.59 -19.70
C THR A 483 -10.70 -32.37 -19.10
N ASN A 484 -11.10 -31.10 -18.95
CA ASN A 484 -12.40 -30.69 -18.47
C ASN A 484 -13.53 -31.27 -19.34
N ALA A 485 -13.34 -31.33 -20.66
CA ALA A 485 -14.31 -31.92 -21.58
C ALA A 485 -14.53 -33.42 -21.33
N SER A 486 -13.47 -34.16 -21.00
CA SER A 486 -13.55 -35.58 -20.62
C SER A 486 -14.25 -35.75 -19.28
N MET A 487 -13.89 -34.94 -18.28
CA MET A 487 -14.45 -35.00 -16.92
C MET A 487 -15.96 -34.69 -16.84
N VAL A 488 -16.55 -34.07 -17.87
CA VAL A 488 -18.02 -33.90 -17.97
C VAL A 488 -18.73 -35.26 -18.07
N SER A 489 -18.06 -36.30 -18.59
CA SER A 489 -18.56 -37.66 -18.50
C SER A 489 -18.35 -38.20 -17.10
N GLY A 490 -19.44 -38.46 -16.38
CA GLY A 490 -19.39 -39.08 -15.04
C GLY A 490 -18.61 -40.38 -15.02
N ASP A 491 -18.62 -41.16 -16.11
CA ASP A 491 -17.84 -42.40 -16.23
C ASP A 491 -16.34 -42.15 -16.34
N HIS A 492 -15.93 -41.12 -17.09
CA HIS A 492 -14.51 -40.72 -17.16
C HIS A 492 -14.04 -40.17 -15.83
N ALA A 493 -14.85 -39.31 -15.20
CA ALA A 493 -14.55 -38.75 -13.90
C ALA A 493 -14.41 -39.84 -12.83
N PHE A 494 -15.32 -40.81 -12.81
CA PHE A 494 -15.26 -41.94 -11.90
C PHE A 494 -13.98 -42.75 -12.09
N VAL A 495 -13.70 -43.20 -13.32
CA VAL A 495 -12.49 -43.99 -13.62
C VAL A 495 -11.20 -43.24 -13.29
N LEU A 496 -11.15 -41.93 -13.55
CA LEU A 496 -9.96 -41.14 -13.24
C LEU A 496 -9.78 -40.90 -11.74
N LEU A 497 -10.87 -40.66 -11.00
CA LEU A 497 -10.79 -40.53 -9.55
C LEU A 497 -10.41 -41.85 -8.88
N GLU A 498 -10.87 -42.98 -9.43
CA GLU A 498 -10.43 -44.32 -9.01
C GLU A 498 -8.95 -44.54 -9.34
N LEU A 499 -8.50 -44.17 -10.54
CA LEU A 499 -7.08 -44.25 -10.93
C LEU A 499 -6.15 -43.37 -10.08
N LEU A 500 -6.67 -42.26 -9.58
CA LEU A 500 -5.97 -41.36 -8.66
C LEU A 500 -5.96 -41.89 -7.21
N PHE A 501 -6.45 -43.12 -7.00
CA PHE A 501 -6.44 -43.98 -5.82
C PHE A 501 -6.41 -43.33 -4.44
N GLY A 502 -7.40 -43.67 -3.61
CA GLY A 502 -7.27 -43.62 -2.15
C GLY A 502 -7.32 -42.23 -1.50
N GLN A 503 -7.97 -41.26 -2.14
CA GLN A 503 -8.06 -39.86 -1.67
C GLN A 503 -6.69 -39.33 -1.22
N PRO A 504 -5.76 -39.10 -2.16
CA PRO A 504 -4.46 -38.57 -1.80
C PRO A 504 -4.64 -37.26 -1.03
N ALA A 505 -3.96 -37.15 0.12
CA ALA A 505 -4.01 -35.93 0.93
C ALA A 505 -3.53 -34.71 0.12
N SER A 506 -2.64 -34.91 -0.86
CA SER A 506 -2.24 -33.89 -1.80
C SER A 506 -1.88 -34.42 -3.18
N VAL A 507 -2.20 -33.62 -4.20
CA VAL A 507 -1.97 -33.90 -5.62
C VAL A 507 -1.23 -32.72 -6.25
N LEU A 508 -0.15 -32.98 -6.98
CA LEU A 508 0.61 -31.97 -7.71
C LEU A 508 0.36 -32.13 -9.21
N PHE A 509 -0.24 -31.11 -9.83
CA PHE A 509 -0.31 -30.99 -11.28
C PHE A 509 0.94 -30.29 -11.80
N VAL A 510 1.65 -30.96 -12.71
CA VAL A 510 2.78 -30.41 -13.45
C VAL A 510 2.28 -30.16 -14.86
N ASP A 511 1.98 -28.89 -15.15
CA ASP A 511 1.54 -28.48 -16.47
C ASP A 511 2.63 -27.70 -17.21
N ALA A 512 2.57 -27.81 -18.53
CA ALA A 512 3.38 -27.07 -19.47
C ALA A 512 2.94 -25.62 -19.65
N GLU A 513 1.80 -25.23 -19.03
CA GLU A 513 1.11 -24.00 -19.38
C GLU A 513 2.13 -22.85 -19.35
N GLU A 514 2.38 -22.30 -20.54
CA GLU A 514 3.12 -21.08 -20.74
C GLU A 514 2.66 -20.11 -19.67
N GLN A 515 3.59 -19.45 -18.99
CA GLN A 515 3.26 -18.31 -18.14
C GLN A 515 2.41 -17.35 -18.98
N VAL A 516 1.09 -17.47 -18.95
CA VAL A 516 0.16 -16.42 -19.37
C VAL A 516 0.09 -15.40 -18.22
N GLY A 517 1.20 -15.21 -17.50
CA GLY A 517 1.54 -13.91 -16.98
C GLY A 517 1.87 -13.05 -18.21
N GLU A 518 0.88 -12.29 -18.68
CA GLU A 518 1.06 -11.39 -19.81
C GLU A 518 2.36 -10.58 -19.65
N ASP A 519 3.21 -10.58 -20.68
CA ASP A 519 4.54 -9.94 -20.74
C ASP A 519 4.57 -8.45 -20.29
N SER A 520 3.40 -7.84 -20.05
CA SER A 520 3.28 -6.49 -19.56
C SER A 520 2.46 -6.42 -18.26
N PRO A 521 3.03 -5.83 -17.18
CA PRO A 521 2.32 -5.56 -15.93
C PRO A 521 1.02 -4.75 -16.11
N LEU A 522 0.95 -3.96 -17.18
CA LEU A 522 -0.21 -3.14 -17.54
C LEU A 522 -1.41 -3.98 -17.98
N MET A 523 -1.19 -5.09 -18.69
CA MET A 523 -2.28 -5.97 -19.12
C MET A 523 -2.78 -6.82 -17.96
N ALA A 524 -1.88 -7.29 -17.07
CA ALA A 524 -2.27 -7.95 -15.82
C ALA A 524 -3.19 -7.06 -14.94
N VAL A 525 -2.87 -5.77 -14.83
CA VAL A 525 -3.73 -4.78 -14.15
C VAL A 525 -5.08 -4.59 -14.86
N ALA A 526 -5.09 -4.60 -16.19
CA ALA A 526 -6.32 -4.45 -16.98
C ALA A 526 -7.23 -5.67 -16.87
N GLN A 527 -6.67 -6.88 -16.91
CA GLN A 527 -7.39 -8.14 -16.75
C GLN A 527 -7.88 -8.34 -15.31
N GLY A 528 -7.05 -8.00 -14.32
CA GLY A 528 -7.45 -7.99 -12.90
C GLY A 528 -8.52 -6.94 -12.57
N ARG A 529 -8.98 -6.17 -13.57
CA ARG A 529 -9.95 -5.07 -13.43
C ARG A 529 -9.56 -4.07 -12.33
N LEU A 530 -8.25 -3.93 -12.07
CA LEU A 530 -7.70 -3.00 -11.08
C LEU A 530 -7.60 -1.57 -11.62
N GLY A 531 -7.80 -1.39 -12.93
CA GLY A 531 -7.75 -0.08 -13.60
C GLY A 531 -8.53 1.04 -12.91
N PRO A 532 -9.82 0.85 -12.54
CA PRO A 532 -10.60 1.86 -11.83
C PRO A 532 -10.01 2.24 -10.47
N ILE A 533 -9.49 1.27 -9.71
CA ILE A 533 -8.88 1.50 -8.39
C ILE A 533 -7.61 2.33 -8.54
N LEU A 534 -6.73 1.98 -9.48
CA LEU A 534 -5.52 2.75 -9.74
C LEU A 534 -5.82 4.16 -10.22
N LEU A 535 -6.86 4.35 -11.05
CA LEU A 535 -7.29 5.66 -11.50
C LEU A 535 -7.83 6.51 -10.33
N GLN A 536 -8.62 5.93 -9.43
CA GLN A 536 -9.10 6.59 -8.21
C GLN A 536 -7.92 7.01 -7.31
N LEU A 537 -6.96 6.12 -7.11
CA LEU A 537 -5.79 6.37 -6.27
C LEU A 537 -4.91 7.48 -6.86
N PHE A 538 -4.73 7.47 -8.18
CA PHE A 538 -4.06 8.55 -8.91
C PHE A 538 -4.81 9.88 -8.80
N ALA A 539 -6.14 9.88 -8.97
CA ALA A 539 -6.96 11.09 -8.82
C ALA A 539 -6.90 11.64 -7.39
N LEU A 540 -6.89 10.77 -6.38
CA LEU A 540 -6.75 11.15 -4.98
C LEU A 540 -5.38 11.78 -4.72
N MET A 541 -4.33 11.18 -5.25
CA MET A 541 -2.97 11.68 -5.11
C MET A 541 -2.82 13.03 -5.81
N ALA A 542 -3.38 13.20 -7.01
CA ALA A 542 -3.43 14.47 -7.71
C ALA A 542 -4.21 15.54 -6.94
N LEU A 543 -5.37 15.18 -6.37
CA LEU A 543 -6.16 16.08 -5.51
C LEU A 543 -5.38 16.47 -4.25
N PHE A 544 -4.71 15.52 -3.60
CA PHE A 544 -3.87 15.79 -2.44
C PHE A 544 -2.73 16.76 -2.77
N TYR A 545 -2.00 16.53 -3.87
CA TYR A 545 -0.95 17.44 -4.31
C TYR A 545 -1.51 18.79 -4.76
N TRP A 546 -2.73 18.84 -5.31
CA TRP A 546 -3.38 20.10 -5.63
C TRP A 546 -3.76 20.88 -4.37
N LEU A 547 -4.30 20.21 -3.36
CA LEU A 547 -4.67 20.80 -2.07
C LEU A 547 -3.44 21.25 -1.28
N ARG A 548 -2.33 20.50 -1.33
CA ARG A 548 -1.10 20.80 -0.59
C ARG A 548 -0.14 21.73 -1.35
N GLY A 549 -0.17 21.70 -2.69
CA GLY A 549 0.74 22.42 -3.58
C GLY A 549 0.30 23.83 -3.95
N LYS A 550 -0.95 24.22 -3.68
CA LYS A 550 -1.32 25.63 -3.65
C LYS A 550 -0.77 26.22 -2.35
N HIS A 551 0.43 26.79 -2.41
CA HIS A 551 0.83 27.76 -1.37
C HIS A 551 -0.30 28.79 -1.25
N PHE A 552 -0.97 28.80 -0.08
CA PHE A 552 -2.01 29.77 0.24
C PHE A 552 -1.34 31.12 0.47
N GLY A 553 -1.11 31.83 -0.63
CA GLY A 553 -0.52 33.16 -0.63
C GLY A 553 0.63 33.27 -1.63
N ARG A 554 0.77 34.46 -2.22
CA ARG A 554 2.05 34.85 -2.83
C ARG A 554 3.12 34.72 -1.75
N PRO A 555 4.26 34.06 -1.98
CA PRO A 555 5.41 34.24 -1.11
C PRO A 555 5.68 35.75 -1.08
N ARG A 556 5.28 36.39 0.01
CA ARG A 556 5.67 37.77 0.27
C ARG A 556 7.11 37.66 0.71
N ALA A 557 7.99 38.39 0.03
CA ALA A 557 9.27 38.71 0.63
C ALA A 557 8.95 39.21 2.04
N LEU A 558 9.53 38.58 3.07
CA LEU A 558 9.56 39.20 4.39
C LEU A 558 10.03 40.62 4.12
N GLU A 559 9.21 41.63 4.42
CA GLU A 559 9.74 42.98 4.52
C GLU A 559 10.84 42.87 5.56
N VAL A 560 12.08 42.84 5.09
CA VAL A 560 13.24 43.01 5.93
C VAL A 560 13.02 44.39 6.51
N THR A 561 12.44 44.43 7.70
CA THR A 561 12.26 45.66 8.45
C THR A 561 13.66 46.21 8.60
N ARG A 562 14.02 47.18 7.76
CA ARG A 562 15.20 48.02 7.95
C ARG A 562 15.21 48.36 9.43
N ARG A 563 16.31 48.02 10.10
CA ARG A 563 16.53 48.33 11.52
C ARG A 563 16.09 49.78 11.71
N ARG A 564 14.98 50.00 12.44
CA ARG A 564 14.48 51.34 12.75
C ARG A 564 15.67 52.14 13.25
N ALA A 565 15.84 53.36 12.73
CA ALA A 565 17.02 54.15 13.01
C ALA A 565 17.23 54.21 14.53
N PHE A 566 18.46 54.01 15.01
CA PHE A 566 18.76 54.01 16.44
C PHE A 566 18.23 55.29 17.13
N SER A 567 18.17 56.39 16.38
CA SER A 567 17.51 57.64 16.79
C SER A 567 16.05 57.47 17.22
N GLU A 568 15.25 56.67 16.53
CA GLU A 568 13.84 56.41 16.89
C GLU A 568 13.75 55.63 18.21
N HIS A 569 14.68 54.72 18.48
CA HIS A 569 14.75 54.01 19.75
C HIS A 569 15.12 54.96 20.89
N VAL A 570 16.11 55.83 20.68
CA VAL A 570 16.53 56.84 21.66
C VAL A 570 15.40 57.85 21.94
N GLU A 571 14.68 58.28 20.90
CA GLU A 571 13.53 59.19 21.04
C GLU A 571 12.36 58.54 21.79
N ALA A 572 12.07 57.27 21.49
CA ALA A 572 11.06 56.50 22.21
C ALA A 572 11.43 56.32 23.69
N LEU A 573 12.69 56.00 23.98
CA LEU A 573 13.19 55.85 25.34
C LEU A 573 13.17 57.20 26.10
N GLY A 574 13.57 58.29 25.46
CA GLY A 574 13.46 59.64 26.00
C GLY A 574 12.01 60.03 26.32
N THR A 575 11.08 59.69 25.43
CA THR A 575 9.64 59.90 25.65
C THR A 575 9.12 59.10 26.85
N GLN A 576 9.62 57.88 27.06
CA GLN A 576 9.28 57.06 28.24
C GLN A 576 9.81 57.69 29.54
N TYR A 577 11.07 58.14 29.59
CA TYR A 577 11.61 58.82 30.77
C TYR A 577 10.86 60.12 31.08
N HIS A 578 10.48 60.89 30.06
CA HIS A 578 9.68 62.10 30.24
C HIS A 578 8.29 61.79 30.81
N LYS A 579 7.57 60.80 30.24
CA LYS A 579 6.25 60.38 30.74
C LYS A 579 6.29 59.83 32.16
N ALA A 580 7.38 59.17 32.54
CA ALA A 580 7.56 58.63 33.88
C ALA A 580 8.01 59.68 34.90
N GLY A 581 8.27 60.94 34.50
CA GLY A 581 8.84 61.96 35.39
C GLY A 581 10.24 61.60 35.90
N ALA A 582 10.97 60.75 35.18
CA ALA A 582 12.21 60.14 35.61
C ALA A 582 13.45 60.89 35.07
N SER A 583 13.41 62.22 35.01
CA SER A 583 14.52 63.07 34.53
C SER A 583 15.79 62.87 35.36
N ARG A 584 15.63 62.69 36.68
CA ARG A 584 16.75 62.48 37.62
C ARG A 584 17.50 61.19 37.35
N LEU A 585 16.76 60.12 37.06
CA LEU A 585 17.33 58.82 36.71
C LEU A 585 18.11 58.91 35.40
N ALA A 586 17.55 59.59 34.39
CA ALA A 586 18.21 59.82 33.11
C ALA A 586 19.49 60.66 33.26
N LEU A 587 19.44 61.78 34.01
CA LEU A 587 20.62 62.58 34.34
C LEU A 587 21.66 61.75 35.09
N GLY A 588 21.26 60.96 36.09
CA GLY A 588 22.19 60.18 36.89
C GLY A 588 22.94 59.11 36.08
N MET A 589 22.25 58.43 35.14
CA MET A 589 22.91 57.50 34.22
C MET A 589 23.86 58.23 33.25
N TYR A 590 23.42 59.35 32.67
CA TYR A 590 24.24 60.14 31.76
C TYR A 590 25.45 60.77 32.45
N ALA A 591 25.28 61.31 33.66
CA ALA A 591 26.35 61.95 34.43
C ALA A 591 27.43 60.96 34.85
N GLY A 592 27.07 59.75 35.28
CA GLY A 592 28.04 58.69 35.57
C GLY A 592 28.92 58.38 34.36
N TRP A 593 28.30 58.22 33.19
CA TRP A 593 29.03 58.03 31.92
C TRP A 593 29.90 59.24 31.55
N ALA A 594 29.35 60.45 31.62
CA ALA A 594 30.04 61.68 31.21
C ALA A 594 31.27 61.97 32.08
N ILE A 595 31.13 61.83 33.41
CA ILE A 595 32.22 62.06 34.37
C ILE A 595 33.35 61.06 34.13
N GLU A 596 33.02 59.77 33.93
CA GLU A 596 34.05 58.75 33.67
C GLU A 596 34.77 59.03 32.35
N ARG A 597 34.03 59.45 31.31
CA ARG A 597 34.62 59.82 30.02
C ARG A 597 35.50 61.05 30.10
N LEU A 598 35.15 62.04 30.93
CA LEU A 598 36.01 63.19 31.22
C LEU A 598 37.28 62.77 31.97
N ARG A 599 37.19 61.85 32.95
CA ARG A 599 38.36 61.32 33.66
C ARG A 599 39.31 60.61 32.70
N GLU A 600 38.81 59.72 31.86
CA GLU A 600 39.63 59.01 30.87
C GLU A 600 40.40 59.98 29.95
N ARG A 601 39.76 61.08 29.54
CA ARG A 601 40.34 62.04 28.58
C ARG A 601 41.36 62.99 29.18
N VAL A 602 41.19 63.39 30.43
CA VAL A 602 42.00 64.46 31.04
C VAL A 602 42.93 63.94 32.15
N LEU A 603 42.58 62.83 32.79
CA LEU A 603 43.32 62.22 33.90
C LEU A 603 43.48 60.69 33.74
N PRO A 604 44.05 60.19 32.63
CA PRO A 604 44.20 58.75 32.42
C PRO A 604 45.05 58.12 33.55
N GLY A 605 44.52 57.05 34.16
CA GLY A 605 45.24 56.26 35.17
C GLY A 605 45.32 56.87 36.58
N LYS A 606 44.66 58.00 36.85
CA LYS A 606 44.59 58.59 38.19
C LYS A 606 43.14 58.65 38.67
N GLY A 607 42.80 57.91 39.73
CA GLY A 607 41.52 58.00 40.45
C GLY A 607 41.40 59.30 41.25
N GLY A 608 41.48 60.44 40.57
CA GLY A 608 41.48 61.77 41.17
C GLY A 608 40.12 62.17 41.75
N SER A 609 40.15 63.06 42.74
CA SER A 609 38.95 63.70 43.29
C SER A 609 38.24 64.54 42.22
N LEU A 610 36.95 64.85 42.42
CA LEU A 610 36.19 65.72 41.51
C LEU A 610 36.82 67.11 41.36
N SER A 611 37.50 67.62 42.39
CA SER A 611 38.25 68.88 42.32
C SER A 611 39.43 68.80 41.36
N ALA A 612 40.21 67.70 41.39
CA ALA A 612 41.29 67.50 40.43
C ALA A 612 40.76 67.36 39.00
N LEU A 613 39.62 66.68 38.82
CA LEU A 613 38.94 66.60 37.52
C LEU A 613 38.46 67.98 37.03
N ALA A 614 37.85 68.77 37.92
CA ALA A 614 37.37 70.10 37.60
C ALA A 614 38.49 71.04 37.17
N GLN A 615 39.61 71.06 37.89
CA GLN A 615 40.79 71.85 37.53
C GLN A 615 41.34 71.46 36.16
N ALA A 616 41.45 70.15 35.89
CA ALA A 616 41.98 69.65 34.64
C ALA A 616 41.04 69.93 33.45
N VAL A 617 39.73 69.78 33.65
CA VAL A 617 38.70 70.13 32.66
C VAL A 617 38.65 71.64 32.41
N ALA A 618 38.76 72.47 33.45
CA ALA A 618 38.80 73.94 33.35
C ALA A 618 40.03 74.40 32.55
N ALA A 619 41.20 73.83 32.81
CA ALA A 619 42.43 74.12 32.07
C ALA A 619 42.31 73.80 30.58
N ARG A 620 41.52 72.78 30.19
CA ARG A 620 41.28 72.44 28.77
C ARG A 620 40.13 73.19 28.11
N SER A 621 39.04 73.43 28.83
CA SER A 621 37.83 74.08 28.29
C SER A 621 37.91 75.60 28.29
N GLY A 622 38.78 76.20 29.13
CA GLY A 622 38.84 77.64 29.34
C GLY A 622 37.74 78.19 30.25
N ARG A 623 36.88 77.32 30.82
CA ARG A 623 35.86 77.71 31.79
C ARG A 623 36.47 77.97 33.17
N ALA A 624 35.78 78.77 33.99
CA ALA A 624 36.17 78.95 35.38
C ALA A 624 36.06 77.63 36.14
N GLU A 625 37.08 77.29 36.93
CA GLU A 625 37.14 76.03 37.69
C GLU A 625 35.93 75.83 38.60
N GLY A 626 35.45 76.91 39.25
CA GLY A 626 34.27 76.86 40.11
C GLY A 626 32.99 76.44 39.38
N ASP A 627 32.82 76.88 38.13
CA ASP A 627 31.66 76.51 37.31
C ASP A 627 31.72 75.04 36.91
N VAL A 628 32.89 74.57 36.47
CA VAL A 628 33.12 73.16 36.12
C VAL A 628 32.87 72.27 37.34
N LEU A 629 33.42 72.63 38.50
CA LEU A 629 33.25 71.88 39.74
C LEU A 629 31.79 71.80 40.14
N ARG A 630 31.03 72.90 40.03
CA ARG A 630 29.59 72.92 40.32
C ARG A 630 28.83 71.90 39.47
N VAL A 631 29.04 71.88 38.16
CA VAL A 631 28.37 70.93 37.24
C VAL A 631 28.74 69.49 37.56
N LEU A 632 30.02 69.22 37.83
CA LEU A 632 30.48 67.87 38.16
C LEU A 632 29.91 67.37 39.50
N VAL A 633 29.79 68.24 40.51
CA VAL A 633 29.20 67.90 41.82
C VAL A 633 27.70 67.69 41.71
N GLU A 634 26.98 68.56 40.97
CA GLU A 634 25.55 68.41 40.70
C GLU A 634 25.26 67.08 39.95
N GLY A 635 26.07 66.76 38.93
CA GLY A 635 25.99 65.50 38.18
C GLY A 635 26.31 64.25 39.02
N ASP A 636 27.40 64.26 39.80
CA ASP A 636 27.78 63.14 40.69
C ASP A 636 26.72 62.90 41.77
N SER A 637 26.13 63.97 42.30
CA SER A 637 25.02 63.87 43.25
C SER A 637 23.78 63.24 42.63
N ALA A 638 23.44 63.59 41.38
CA ALA A 638 22.36 62.94 40.65
C ALA A 638 22.64 61.46 40.36
N HIS A 639 23.89 61.13 40.01
CA HIS A 639 24.33 59.75 39.80
C HIS A 639 24.24 58.89 41.06
N LYS A 640 24.59 59.43 42.23
CA LYS A 640 24.48 58.72 43.52
C LYS A 640 23.05 58.60 44.03
N ALA A 641 22.18 59.53 43.64
CA ALA A 641 20.79 59.61 44.11
C ALA A 641 19.78 59.32 42.99
N LEU A 642 19.92 58.18 42.30
CA LEU A 642 19.07 57.79 41.16
C LEU A 642 17.57 57.74 41.47
N THR A 643 17.20 57.56 42.74
CA THR A 643 15.80 57.43 43.20
C THR A 643 15.20 58.73 43.74
N ALA A 644 15.98 59.81 43.84
CA ALA A 644 15.46 61.09 44.31
C ALA A 644 14.55 61.73 43.25
N PRO A 645 13.45 62.39 43.64
CA PRO A 645 12.69 63.22 42.72
C PRO A 645 13.57 64.39 42.25
N GLY A 646 13.71 64.56 40.93
CA GLY A 646 14.42 65.68 40.33
C GLY A 646 13.47 66.73 39.78
N GLU A 647 13.97 67.94 39.59
CA GLU A 647 13.27 68.99 38.87
C GLU A 647 13.69 68.91 37.39
N PRO A 648 12.78 68.59 36.44
CA PRO A 648 13.16 68.30 35.07
C PRO A 648 13.96 69.42 34.39
N VAL A 649 13.64 70.68 34.70
CA VAL A 649 14.31 71.85 34.10
C VAL A 649 15.78 71.92 34.53
N GLU A 650 16.06 71.74 35.82
CA GLU A 650 17.42 71.72 36.37
C GLU A 650 18.18 70.48 35.90
N ASP A 651 17.53 69.31 35.90
CA ASP A 651 18.18 68.07 35.45
C ASP A 651 18.61 68.19 33.97
N HIS A 652 17.75 68.75 33.11
CA HIS A 652 18.09 69.01 31.70
C HIS A 652 19.13 70.13 31.51
N ARG A 653 19.19 71.13 32.40
CA ARG A 653 20.27 72.14 32.40
C ARG A 653 21.62 71.47 32.67
N ILE A 654 21.70 70.63 33.71
CA ILE A 654 22.93 69.93 34.09
C ILE A 654 23.37 68.95 32.99
N MET A 655 22.45 68.20 32.38
CA MET A 655 22.77 67.32 31.24
C MET A 655 23.42 68.09 30.08
N ARG A 656 22.87 69.26 29.71
CA ARG A 656 23.43 70.12 28.66
C ARG A 656 24.80 70.70 29.04
N GLU A 657 24.98 71.09 30.30
CA GLU A 657 26.27 71.60 30.78
C GLU A 657 27.34 70.50 30.76
N LEU A 658 27.01 69.26 31.14
CA LEU A 658 27.90 68.10 31.04
C LEU A 658 28.26 67.76 29.58
N ASP A 659 27.29 67.81 28.67
CA ASP A 659 27.52 67.61 27.22
C ASP A 659 28.43 68.71 26.64
N GLY A 660 28.22 69.95 27.08
CA GLY A 660 29.10 71.09 26.77
C GLY A 660 30.54 70.84 27.22
N LEU A 661 30.74 70.36 28.45
CA LEU A 661 32.09 70.02 28.95
C LEU A 661 32.71 68.87 28.13
N LEU A 662 31.94 67.84 27.78
CA LEU A 662 32.43 66.71 26.98
C LEU A 662 32.84 67.11 25.56
N SER A 663 32.11 68.04 24.94
CA SER A 663 32.41 68.54 23.59
C SER A 663 33.61 69.49 23.59
N GLU A 664 33.70 70.40 24.58
CA GLU A 664 34.83 71.33 24.76
C GLU A 664 36.14 70.59 25.09
N VAL A 665 36.10 69.62 26.00
CA VAL A 665 37.27 68.81 26.38
C VAL A 665 37.62 67.78 25.30
N GLY A 666 36.60 67.26 24.62
CA GLY A 666 36.70 66.22 23.61
C GLY A 666 37.13 66.69 22.23
N GLY A 667 37.35 68.00 22.05
CA GLY A 667 37.82 68.68 20.85
C GLY A 667 37.69 67.85 19.58
N SER A 668 36.60 68.05 18.83
CA SER A 668 36.29 67.44 17.53
C SER A 668 37.43 66.60 16.93
N VAL A 669 37.47 65.31 17.28
CA VAL A 669 38.21 64.34 16.48
C VAL A 669 37.38 64.16 15.20
N GLY A 670 37.58 65.06 14.23
CA GLY A 670 36.96 65.02 12.90
C GLY A 670 35.98 66.16 12.61
N ARG A 671 36.50 67.31 12.17
CA ARG A 671 36.18 67.77 10.81
C ARG A 671 37.32 67.35 9.90
#